data_AF-A0A6V8CGI3-F1
#
_entry.id   AF-A0A6V8CGI3-F1
#
_cell.length_a   1.000
_cell.length_b   1.000
_cell.length_c   1.000
_cell.angle_alpha   90.00
_cell.angle_beta   90.00
_cell.angle_gamma   90.00
#
_symmetry.space_group_name_H-M   'P 1'
#
loop_
_entity.id
_entity.type
_entity.pdbx_description
1 polymer ?
#
loop_
_entity_poly.entity_id
_entity_poly.type
_entity_poly.pdbx_seq_one_letter_code
_entity_poly.pdbx_strand_id
1 'polypeptide(L)'
;YGKGARIHTNSWGSSQDSDQGKYTSESEDVDDRANYYDRFYNNVEGLSILFASGNDGSGSGTVNSPGTAKNAITVGSHLNRGGSAPNLIWDSSSRGPTDDQRIKPDIVAPGAYVRSCKAQEANDVVGTWEDTYYVEYSGTSMATPNAAGAAALIREYILEIAERPAPQGSLVKALLVLGARDVGTRDIPNNNEGWGRVDLKESLAPGNGRGIWVDDRSIMSHTGHLKSYTFNVTDSGQPLKAVLAWSDERGSRFSTNQLVNNLNLEVEKPDGTLYKGNYFSQGRSIQGGDYDAVNNLEVVLIDNAESGIWTIRVKDGGHGGSYAQPYALAVSGMGVNDLRPDPVVLEDYTINVDIPQLGDTISIQTTVQNFGNVEAQNVAISFEVEGSEVSSQSVDLNPGASKVLEWDWTPLTDGSIPVSFVVDPDNLIEEISESNNRFNTLINVTTPGIKIESLVPSITLRDSDETVTSWNITLTNTALIPTNGTLDELGVIRNEDNLVMDWFIGIDRTIYELNGSATVPLSVTLVHPKSPDPGTYIIQLLGQDLDNNIDYPFSLEFVVPLLTNPDLETYYDWFPVSPFEPTSVNFLFHNAANGQAGYDLFLTPALGWMVGFDDLSSQGGANSASTGMMAKGEKIPINITVIPPQVTLVGGTELTFLLTIVTQSEDAEEIEIPISMKVEEVPRIDIISSTNYGDLSKDSVLSLNFLVENTGNIDLNLSPQIITPLGWEVTTSVSPFSLPWSGNNEFQLIFQITDTATSGELEFILSDGSFSHRWNKSANVLQTPDGTLSFARLEIEGEKWTDVMGPGSHPPNKIMNFSWVVSNDATTLWFPIASIASSDGIIGACSDLPSIGKNQEEILVCSILIEEGVLANSEPEFSLRLIDGTDVVTSSHSLLVEAIRAISWNIPDQTFEINKLKTVDVEITNIGSVALSHQIRAMPPEGWSLTFAGDGVLDIQPGESHIEEIQIKPLEESSGIVKIWLSSGQEVSNFEHEFSVTTNNLNTDGISSNGDGNSLIGISIFALIMIILTSLIILQVKSNKNNSHNHSAQDSSFSNVGPHQSNMYQQNH
;
A
#
# COMPACT_ATOMS: atom_id res chain seq x y z
N TYR A 1 9.53 2.45 13.51
CA TYR A 1 9.56 1.94 14.90
C TYR A 1 9.35 0.42 15.01
N GLY A 2 8.22 -0.14 14.56
CA GLY A 2 7.87 -1.58 14.75
C GLY A 2 8.81 -2.66 14.16
N LYS A 3 9.92 -2.28 13.51
CA LYS A 3 11.02 -3.17 13.09
C LYS A 3 12.27 -3.05 14.00
N GLY A 4 12.13 -2.51 15.21
CA GLY A 4 13.22 -2.34 16.18
C GLY A 4 14.10 -1.09 16.00
N ALA A 5 13.99 -0.36 14.88
CA ALA A 5 14.78 0.84 14.65
C ALA A 5 14.45 1.97 15.66
N ARG A 6 15.49 2.53 16.29
CA ARG A 6 15.48 3.68 17.22
C ARG A 6 16.22 4.91 16.70
N ILE A 7 16.83 4.79 15.52
CA ILE A 7 17.49 5.88 14.81
C ILE A 7 17.00 5.83 13.36
N HIS A 8 16.54 6.96 12.84
CA HIS A 8 16.07 7.08 11.47
C HIS A 8 16.84 8.21 10.76
N THR A 9 17.53 7.89 9.68
CA THR A 9 18.38 8.85 8.95
C THR A 9 17.82 9.11 7.56
N ASN A 10 17.72 10.39 7.18
CA ASN A 10 17.05 10.85 5.97
C ASN A 10 17.97 11.77 5.17
N SER A 11 18.59 11.22 4.13
CA SER A 11 19.51 11.94 3.23
C SER A 11 18.81 12.65 2.07
N TRP A 12 17.60 13.18 2.32
CA TRP A 12 16.70 13.80 1.33
C TRP A 12 15.97 15.00 1.96
N GLY A 13 15.34 15.82 1.11
CA GLY A 13 14.50 16.96 1.48
C GLY A 13 13.83 17.57 0.25
N SER A 14 12.95 18.56 0.42
CA SER A 14 12.34 19.29 -0.69
C SER A 14 13.40 19.95 -1.57
N SER A 15 13.20 19.91 -2.89
CA SER A 15 14.02 20.60 -3.89
C SER A 15 13.42 21.94 -4.34
N GLN A 16 12.36 22.41 -3.68
CA GLN A 16 11.72 23.68 -4.01
C GLN A 16 12.35 24.82 -3.20
N ASP A 17 12.82 25.86 -3.89
CA ASP A 17 13.28 27.11 -3.27
C ASP A 17 12.21 27.74 -2.36
N SER A 18 10.93 27.47 -2.63
CA SER A 18 9.81 27.94 -1.82
C SER A 18 9.70 27.27 -0.45
N ASP A 19 10.39 26.15 -0.20
CA ASP A 19 10.31 25.38 1.05
C ASP A 19 11.60 25.49 1.89
N GLN A 20 12.61 26.19 1.37
CA GLN A 20 13.81 26.55 2.11
C GLN A 20 13.44 27.45 3.31
N GLY A 21 14.02 27.17 4.48
CA GLY A 21 13.75 27.88 5.73
C GLY A 21 12.43 27.52 6.42
N LYS A 22 11.41 27.07 5.67
CA LYS A 22 10.04 26.88 6.16
C LYS A 22 9.81 25.64 6.99
N TYR A 23 8.89 25.77 7.94
CA TYR A 23 8.27 24.66 8.64
C TYR A 23 7.05 24.14 7.87
N THR A 24 7.19 22.96 7.27
CA THR A 24 6.18 22.33 6.39
C THR A 24 5.36 21.26 7.14
N SER A 25 4.43 20.58 6.46
CA SER A 25 3.73 19.42 7.03
C SER A 25 4.69 18.27 7.35
N GLU A 26 5.72 18.08 6.53
CA GLU A 26 6.73 17.05 6.81
C GLU A 26 7.53 17.39 8.07
N SER A 27 7.75 18.68 8.34
CA SER A 27 8.43 19.15 9.56
C SER A 27 7.54 19.01 10.80
N GLU A 28 6.24 19.28 10.64
CA GLU A 28 5.20 19.05 11.66
C GLU A 28 5.10 17.54 12.02
N ASP A 29 5.03 16.65 11.03
CA ASP A 29 4.98 15.19 11.20
C ASP A 29 6.25 14.64 11.87
N VAL A 30 7.43 15.17 11.54
CA VAL A 30 8.71 14.78 12.15
C VAL A 30 8.78 15.20 13.61
N ASP A 31 8.31 16.40 13.95
CA ASP A 31 8.27 16.88 15.33
C ASP A 31 7.28 16.09 16.18
N ASP A 32 6.06 15.89 15.67
CA ASP A 32 5.02 15.04 16.29
C ASP A 32 5.56 13.64 16.61
N ARG A 33 6.21 13.01 15.62
CA ARG A 33 6.72 11.65 15.77
C ARG A 33 7.91 11.55 16.72
N ALA A 34 8.78 12.54 16.74
CA ALA A 34 9.89 12.58 17.69
C ALA A 34 9.38 12.82 19.12
N ASN A 35 8.48 13.78 19.32
CA ASN A 35 7.87 14.07 20.62
C ASN A 35 7.09 12.86 21.15
N TYR A 36 6.30 12.16 20.32
CA TYR A 36 5.56 10.96 20.73
C TYR A 36 6.45 9.87 21.34
N TYR A 37 7.64 9.63 20.76
CA TYR A 37 8.57 8.60 21.23
C TYR A 37 9.55 9.09 22.31
N ASP A 38 9.80 10.39 22.42
CA ASP A 38 10.64 11.00 23.45
C ASP A 38 9.84 11.36 24.73
N ARG A 39 9.02 10.40 25.17
CA ARG A 39 8.26 10.41 26.43
C ARG A 39 8.58 9.14 27.21
N PHE A 40 9.66 9.14 27.99
CA PHE A 40 10.12 7.96 28.74
C PHE A 40 9.04 7.30 29.61
N TYR A 41 8.12 8.11 30.16
CA TYR A 41 7.01 7.66 31.01
C TYR A 41 5.95 6.84 30.25
N ASN A 42 5.88 6.93 28.92
CA ASN A 42 4.98 6.12 28.08
C ASN A 42 5.53 4.70 27.81
N ASN A 43 6.58 4.26 28.52
CA ASN A 43 7.26 2.98 28.33
C ASN A 43 7.73 2.76 26.86
N VAL A 44 8.09 3.85 26.19
CA VAL A 44 8.66 3.86 24.84
C VAL A 44 10.11 4.31 24.89
N GLU A 45 10.94 3.71 24.04
CA GLU A 45 12.31 4.16 23.83
C GLU A 45 12.35 5.34 22.85
N GLY A 46 13.21 6.33 23.12
CA GLY A 46 13.36 7.50 22.27
C GLY A 46 13.74 7.20 20.82
N LEU A 47 13.39 8.13 19.93
CA LEU A 47 13.61 8.03 18.49
C LEU A 47 14.43 9.22 17.97
N SER A 48 15.72 8.97 17.69
CA SER A 48 16.56 9.99 17.04
C SER A 48 16.26 10.04 15.54
N ILE A 49 15.70 11.16 15.05
CA ILE A 49 15.46 11.39 13.63
C ILE A 49 16.52 12.38 13.11
N LEU A 50 17.24 12.00 12.06
CA LEU A 50 18.26 12.82 11.41
C LEU A 50 17.83 13.20 9.99
N PHE A 51 18.11 14.45 9.60
CA PHE A 51 17.86 14.96 8.25
C PHE A 51 19.08 15.72 7.71
N ALA A 52 19.29 15.64 6.39
CA ALA A 52 20.24 16.49 5.69
C ALA A 52 19.77 17.95 5.70
N SER A 53 20.67 18.92 5.86
CA SER A 53 20.26 20.34 5.81
C SER A 53 19.86 20.84 4.42
N GLY A 54 20.24 20.13 3.35
CA GLY A 54 20.10 20.57 1.95
C GLY A 54 21.46 20.81 1.26
N ASN A 55 21.45 21.07 -0.05
CA ASN A 55 22.68 21.27 -0.83
C ASN A 55 22.68 22.63 -1.57
N ASP A 56 21.93 23.61 -1.02
CA ASP A 56 21.57 24.88 -1.66
C ASP A 56 22.34 26.07 -1.05
N GLY A 57 23.43 25.78 -0.32
CA GLY A 57 24.41 26.78 0.13
C GLY A 57 25.16 27.44 -1.05
N SER A 58 25.84 28.57 -0.84
CA SER A 58 26.27 29.17 0.43
C SER A 58 25.35 30.29 0.97
N GLY A 59 24.15 30.45 0.40
CA GLY A 59 23.14 31.40 0.88
C GLY A 59 22.61 31.06 2.28
N SER A 60 22.12 32.08 2.99
CA SER A 60 21.41 31.94 4.27
C SER A 60 19.91 31.73 4.04
N GLY A 61 19.24 31.02 4.95
CA GLY A 61 17.81 30.66 4.81
C GLY A 61 17.56 29.45 3.90
N THR A 62 18.60 28.67 3.61
CA THR A 62 18.60 27.62 2.58
C THR A 62 18.39 26.21 3.13
N VAL A 63 17.94 26.05 4.38
CA VAL A 63 17.71 24.72 4.99
C VAL A 63 16.41 24.12 4.46
N ASN A 64 16.46 22.93 3.87
CA ASN A 64 15.30 22.34 3.20
C ASN A 64 14.43 21.56 4.20
N SER A 65 13.10 21.61 4.02
CA SER A 65 12.16 20.65 4.64
C SER A 65 12.56 19.20 4.32
N PRO A 66 12.42 18.21 5.23
CA PRO A 66 11.99 18.32 6.64
C PRO A 66 13.10 18.69 7.64
N GLY A 67 14.30 19.05 7.17
CA GLY A 67 15.44 19.46 8.00
C GLY A 67 15.21 20.75 8.80
N THR A 68 14.08 21.43 8.62
CA THR A 68 13.63 22.58 9.40
C THR A 68 12.84 22.20 10.66
N ALA A 69 12.50 20.91 10.85
CA ALA A 69 11.87 20.37 12.06
C ALA A 69 12.70 20.68 13.34
N LYS A 70 12.03 20.94 14.47
CA LYS A 70 12.67 21.30 15.75
C LYS A 70 13.37 20.09 16.38
N ASN A 71 12.69 18.96 16.40
CA ASN A 71 13.08 17.75 17.12
C ASN A 71 14.07 16.89 16.32
N ALA A 72 14.14 17.09 14.99
CA ALA A 72 15.18 16.51 14.16
C ALA A 72 16.58 16.99 14.55
N ILE A 73 17.56 16.12 14.32
CA ILE A 73 18.98 16.43 14.28
C ILE A 73 19.32 16.72 12.80
N THR A 74 19.40 17.99 12.46
CA THR A 74 19.67 18.46 11.09
C THR A 74 21.17 18.58 10.89
N VAL A 75 21.69 17.99 9.82
CA VAL A 75 23.13 17.77 9.63
C VAL A 75 23.64 18.50 8.39
N GLY A 76 24.55 19.44 8.60
CA GLY A 76 25.32 20.10 7.53
C GLY A 76 26.62 19.37 7.20
N SER A 77 27.28 19.80 6.12
CA SER A 77 28.44 19.15 5.53
C SER A 77 29.71 19.99 5.70
N HIS A 78 30.76 19.38 6.27
CA HIS A 78 32.13 19.90 6.16
C HIS A 78 32.98 19.02 5.22
N LEU A 79 34.13 19.53 4.78
CA LEU A 79 35.08 18.75 4.00
C LEU A 79 35.64 17.60 4.84
N ASN A 80 35.52 16.37 4.35
CA ASN A 80 36.14 15.19 4.93
C ASN A 80 37.68 15.23 4.78
N ARG A 81 38.17 15.77 3.66
CA ARG A 81 39.58 15.77 3.26
C ARG A 81 39.91 16.90 2.27
N GLY A 82 41.18 17.27 2.21
CA GLY A 82 41.69 18.32 1.32
C GLY A 82 41.46 19.75 1.85
N GLY A 83 42.21 20.72 1.33
CA GLY A 83 42.13 22.11 1.78
C GLY A 83 42.34 22.23 3.30
N SER A 84 41.44 22.95 3.96
CA SER A 84 41.43 23.13 5.43
C SER A 84 40.55 22.10 6.17
N ALA A 85 40.23 20.95 5.57
CA ALA A 85 39.52 19.86 6.26
C ALA A 85 40.26 19.39 7.53
N PRO A 86 39.54 18.99 8.60
CA PRO A 86 38.08 18.95 8.74
C PRO A 86 37.47 20.29 9.22
N ASN A 87 38.23 21.38 9.18
CA ASN A 87 37.84 22.70 9.71
C ASN A 87 37.38 23.67 8.58
N LEU A 88 36.57 23.18 7.64
CA LEU A 88 35.99 23.99 6.56
C LEU A 88 34.63 23.42 6.15
N ILE A 89 33.59 24.25 6.25
CA ILE A 89 32.24 23.94 5.77
C ILE A 89 32.27 23.79 4.23
N TRP A 90 31.55 22.81 3.72
CA TRP A 90 31.39 22.62 2.27
C TRP A 90 30.47 23.72 1.73
N ASP A 91 30.88 24.39 0.65
CA ASP A 91 30.24 25.64 0.21
C ASP A 91 28.74 25.49 -0.03
N SER A 92 28.34 24.42 -0.72
CA SER A 92 26.96 24.04 -1.01
C SER A 92 26.18 23.48 0.19
N SER A 93 26.78 23.31 1.38
CA SER A 93 26.00 22.93 2.56
C SER A 93 24.97 24.02 2.87
N SER A 94 23.68 23.67 2.83
CA SER A 94 22.58 24.56 3.20
C SER A 94 22.72 25.09 4.62
N ARG A 95 22.28 26.34 4.81
CA ARG A 95 22.57 27.18 5.99
C ARG A 95 21.33 27.88 6.50
N GLY A 96 21.25 28.03 7.82
CA GLY A 96 20.17 28.72 8.48
C GLY A 96 20.15 30.24 8.28
N PRO A 97 19.35 30.96 9.08
CA PRO A 97 18.42 30.38 10.03
C PRO A 97 17.24 29.73 9.30
N THR A 98 16.32 29.12 10.04
CA THR A 98 14.96 28.87 9.54
C THR A 98 14.16 30.17 9.47
N ASP A 99 12.97 30.15 8.85
CA ASP A 99 12.12 31.35 8.70
C ASP A 99 11.78 31.98 10.07
N ASP A 100 11.53 31.16 11.09
CA ASP A 100 11.30 31.56 12.48
C ASP A 100 12.59 31.78 13.31
N GLN A 101 13.72 31.97 12.62
CA GLN A 101 15.02 32.36 13.19
C GLN A 101 15.75 31.29 14.02
N ARG A 102 15.26 30.03 14.08
CA ARG A 102 15.99 28.94 14.73
C ARG A 102 17.29 28.58 14.00
N ILE A 103 18.29 28.19 14.79
CA ILE A 103 19.63 27.82 14.34
C ILE A 103 19.55 26.42 13.71
N LYS A 104 19.83 26.35 12.39
CA LYS A 104 19.97 25.10 11.64
C LYS A 104 21.15 25.22 10.66
N PRO A 105 21.90 24.13 10.34
CA PRO A 105 21.82 22.80 10.95
C PRO A 105 22.12 22.81 12.46
N ASP A 106 21.81 21.74 13.18
CA ASP A 106 22.17 21.63 14.60
C ASP A 106 23.69 21.35 14.75
N ILE A 107 24.23 20.53 13.85
CA ILE A 107 25.62 20.04 13.83
C ILE A 107 26.11 19.83 12.39
N VAL A 108 27.42 19.68 12.21
CA VAL A 108 28.02 19.24 10.93
C VAL A 108 28.82 17.95 11.04
N ALA A 109 28.87 17.20 9.94
CA ALA A 109 29.61 15.95 9.83
C ALA A 109 30.35 15.86 8.48
N PRO A 110 31.26 14.89 8.29
CA PRO A 110 32.02 14.77 7.04
C PRO A 110 31.07 14.45 5.89
N GLY A 111 30.90 15.38 4.95
CA GLY A 111 29.92 15.26 3.87
C GLY A 111 30.49 15.48 2.47
N ALA A 112 31.59 16.23 2.31
CA ALA A 112 32.25 16.38 1.01
C ALA A 112 33.49 15.48 0.88
N TYR A 113 33.63 14.83 -0.27
CA TYR A 113 34.68 13.84 -0.58
C TYR A 113 34.65 12.61 0.35
N VAL A 114 33.45 12.06 0.56
CA VAL A 114 33.21 10.85 1.36
C VAL A 114 33.21 9.64 0.44
N ARG A 115 33.98 8.61 0.78
CA ARG A 115 33.96 7.32 0.08
C ARG A 115 33.01 6.38 0.78
N SER A 116 32.05 5.83 0.05
CA SER A 116 31.08 4.85 0.55
C SER A 116 30.78 3.81 -0.52
N CYS A 117 30.00 2.79 -0.17
CA CYS A 117 29.67 1.67 -1.05
C CYS A 117 29.00 2.14 -2.36
N LYS A 118 29.49 1.65 -3.50
CA LYS A 118 28.89 1.84 -4.82
C LYS A 118 27.91 0.70 -5.09
N ALA A 119 26.66 1.03 -5.41
CA ALA A 119 25.67 0.05 -5.88
C ALA A 119 26.10 -0.50 -7.26
N GLN A 120 25.94 -1.80 -7.49
CA GLN A 120 26.47 -2.46 -8.71
C GLN A 120 25.69 -2.10 -9.98
N GLU A 121 24.43 -1.73 -9.81
CA GLU A 121 23.48 -1.28 -10.81
C GLU A 121 23.61 0.22 -11.14
N ALA A 122 24.34 0.99 -10.33
CA ALA A 122 24.53 2.44 -10.48
C ALA A 122 25.57 2.78 -11.56
N ASN A 123 25.16 2.63 -12.82
CA ASN A 123 26.00 2.77 -14.01
C ASN A 123 26.29 4.22 -14.41
N ASP A 124 25.54 5.19 -13.88
CA ASP A 124 25.59 6.63 -14.18
C ASP A 124 26.24 7.47 -13.07
N VAL A 125 26.52 6.87 -11.91
CA VAL A 125 27.17 7.55 -10.79
C VAL A 125 28.68 7.67 -11.04
N VAL A 126 29.13 8.90 -11.31
CA VAL A 126 30.55 9.25 -11.49
C VAL A 126 31.02 10.07 -10.29
N GLY A 127 31.92 9.50 -9.49
CA GLY A 127 32.59 10.19 -8.38
C GLY A 127 33.89 10.90 -8.78
N THR A 128 34.46 11.70 -7.88
CA THR A 128 35.83 12.24 -8.03
C THR A 128 36.92 11.15 -7.89
N TRP A 129 36.53 9.99 -7.36
CA TRP A 129 37.29 8.76 -7.29
C TRP A 129 36.30 7.59 -7.18
N GLU A 130 36.64 6.43 -7.75
CA GLU A 130 35.86 5.20 -7.61
C GLU A 130 36.70 3.94 -7.85
N ASP A 131 36.18 2.80 -7.38
CA ASP A 131 36.57 1.45 -7.77
C ASP A 131 35.33 0.55 -7.95
N THR A 132 35.51 -0.78 -7.99
CA THR A 132 34.43 -1.76 -8.17
C THR A 132 33.37 -1.75 -7.06
N TYR A 133 33.73 -1.32 -5.84
CA TYR A 133 32.90 -1.45 -4.64
C TYR A 133 32.62 -0.12 -3.94
N TYR A 134 33.39 0.93 -4.24
CA TYR A 134 33.31 2.22 -3.58
C TYR A 134 33.30 3.39 -4.57
N VAL A 135 32.56 4.45 -4.23
CA VAL A 135 32.53 5.72 -4.95
C VAL A 135 32.70 6.88 -3.99
N GLU A 136 33.34 7.95 -4.46
CA GLU A 136 33.50 9.19 -3.72
C GLU A 136 32.44 10.22 -4.12
N TYR A 137 31.64 10.64 -3.15
CA TYR A 137 30.53 11.59 -3.35
C TYR A 137 30.59 12.74 -2.34
N SER A 138 29.81 13.79 -2.61
CA SER A 138 29.73 14.99 -1.78
C SER A 138 28.27 15.42 -1.60
N GLY A 139 27.87 15.71 -0.36
CA GLY A 139 26.54 16.21 -0.03
C GLY A 139 26.28 16.22 1.47
N THR A 140 25.29 16.98 1.93
CA THR A 140 24.72 16.81 3.28
C THR A 140 24.06 15.43 3.43
N SER A 141 23.62 14.84 2.30
CA SER A 141 23.25 13.42 2.15
C SER A 141 24.35 12.42 2.55
N MET A 142 25.64 12.81 2.59
CA MET A 142 26.76 12.00 3.07
C MET A 142 27.16 12.34 4.52
N ALA A 143 26.93 13.59 4.95
CA ALA A 143 27.13 14.01 6.34
C ALA A 143 26.11 13.36 7.29
N THR A 144 24.84 13.33 6.90
CA THR A 144 23.72 12.80 7.70
C THR A 144 23.91 11.34 8.15
N PRO A 145 24.30 10.37 7.28
CA PRO A 145 24.59 9.00 7.73
C PRO A 145 25.86 8.90 8.59
N ASN A 146 26.85 9.79 8.44
CA ASN A 146 27.99 9.85 9.37
C ASN A 146 27.53 10.26 10.78
N ALA A 147 26.69 11.30 10.88
CA ALA A 147 26.07 11.72 12.13
C ALA A 147 25.12 10.65 12.70
N ALA A 148 24.41 9.89 11.86
CA ALA A 148 23.55 8.79 12.30
C ALA A 148 24.36 7.61 12.87
N GLY A 149 25.53 7.30 12.30
CA GLY A 149 26.48 6.35 12.88
C GLY A 149 27.02 6.84 14.23
N ALA A 150 27.28 8.14 14.37
CA ALA A 150 27.64 8.73 15.66
C ALA A 150 26.49 8.66 16.69
N ALA A 151 25.26 8.95 16.29
CA ALA A 151 24.07 8.79 17.13
C ALA A 151 23.90 7.33 17.59
N ALA A 152 24.21 6.35 16.73
CA ALA A 152 24.16 4.92 17.08
C ALA A 152 25.19 4.55 18.15
N LEU A 153 26.44 4.97 18.00
CA LEU A 153 27.49 4.74 19.00
C LEU A 153 27.21 5.45 20.33
N ILE A 154 26.61 6.65 20.29
CA ILE A 154 26.12 7.33 21.50
C ILE A 154 25.02 6.51 22.16
N ARG A 155 24.04 6.04 21.40
CA ARG A 155 22.92 5.26 21.93
C ARG A 155 23.35 3.90 22.50
N GLU A 156 24.32 3.24 21.85
CA GLU A 156 24.97 2.01 22.33
C GLU A 156 25.68 2.26 23.66
N TYR A 157 26.52 3.30 23.75
CA TYR A 157 27.21 3.67 24.99
C TYR A 157 26.25 3.94 26.15
N ILE A 158 25.15 4.68 25.91
CA ILE A 158 24.17 4.98 26.97
C ILE A 158 23.48 3.72 27.49
N LEU A 159 23.16 2.77 26.61
CA LEU A 159 22.55 1.49 26.99
C LEU A 159 23.54 0.56 27.72
N GLU A 160 24.72 0.35 27.14
CA GLU A 160 25.61 -0.76 27.51
C GLU A 160 26.69 -0.37 28.51
N ILE A 161 27.05 0.91 28.60
CA ILE A 161 28.16 1.41 29.45
C ILE A 161 27.65 2.37 30.53
N ALA A 162 26.69 3.23 30.21
CA ALA A 162 26.04 4.08 31.20
C ALA A 162 24.81 3.41 31.87
N GLU A 163 24.44 2.20 31.42
CA GLU A 163 23.33 1.39 31.93
C GLU A 163 21.98 2.13 32.04
N ARG A 164 21.74 3.13 31.20
CA ARG A 164 20.47 3.87 31.15
C ARG A 164 19.55 3.25 30.08
N PRO A 165 18.54 2.45 30.46
CA PRO A 165 17.59 1.91 29.49
C PRO A 165 16.74 3.02 28.85
N ALA A 166 16.25 2.75 27.64
CA ALA A 166 15.34 3.61 26.89
C ALA A 166 15.77 5.09 26.73
N PRO A 167 17.02 5.39 26.32
CA PRO A 167 17.49 6.77 26.19
C PRO A 167 16.67 7.56 25.16
N GLN A 168 16.36 8.80 25.51
CA GLN A 168 15.52 9.70 24.72
C GLN A 168 16.26 10.25 23.49
N GLY A 169 15.55 10.54 22.39
CA GLY A 169 16.13 11.13 21.17
C GLY A 169 16.73 12.51 21.42
N SER A 170 16.08 13.31 22.27
CA SER A 170 16.58 14.57 22.83
C SER A 170 17.93 14.43 23.54
N LEU A 171 18.17 13.34 24.29
CA LEU A 171 19.46 13.07 24.94
C LEU A 171 20.57 12.79 23.92
N VAL A 172 20.27 12.01 22.88
CA VAL A 172 21.22 11.74 21.79
C VAL A 172 21.56 13.05 21.05
N LYS A 173 20.58 13.93 20.83
CA LYS A 173 20.79 15.28 20.29
C LYS A 173 21.67 16.13 21.21
N ALA A 174 21.40 16.14 22.52
CA ALA A 174 22.17 16.88 23.51
C ALA A 174 23.64 16.42 23.56
N LEU A 175 23.92 15.11 23.53
CA LEU A 175 25.28 14.56 23.58
C LEU A 175 26.08 14.78 22.30
N LEU A 176 25.44 14.71 21.12
CA LEU A 176 26.07 15.11 19.85
C LEU A 176 26.53 16.57 19.90
N VAL A 177 25.67 17.46 20.42
CA VAL A 177 25.96 18.89 20.59
C VAL A 177 26.98 19.14 21.70
N LEU A 178 26.98 18.36 22.79
CA LEU A 178 27.92 18.47 23.91
C LEU A 178 29.37 18.26 23.43
N GLY A 179 29.62 17.19 22.67
CA GLY A 179 30.94 16.93 22.09
C GLY A 179 31.32 17.83 20.92
N ALA A 180 30.35 18.49 20.27
CA ALA A 180 30.59 19.26 19.04
C ALA A 180 31.65 20.37 19.19
N ARG A 181 32.48 20.49 18.15
CA ARG A 181 33.62 21.43 18.06
C ARG A 181 33.46 22.42 16.90
N ASP A 182 33.63 23.69 17.23
CA ASP A 182 33.69 24.84 16.31
C ASP A 182 34.65 24.63 15.10
N VAL A 183 34.23 25.08 13.92
CA VAL A 183 34.82 24.84 12.60
C VAL A 183 35.34 26.13 11.97
N GLY A 184 36.62 26.41 12.23
CA GLY A 184 37.39 27.42 11.49
C GLY A 184 37.55 28.72 12.25
N THR A 185 36.60 29.65 12.13
CA THR A 185 36.61 30.91 12.90
C THR A 185 35.71 30.74 14.10
N ARG A 186 36.22 31.07 15.30
CA ARG A 186 35.48 30.82 16.53
C ARG A 186 34.26 31.75 16.69
N ASP A 187 33.09 31.28 16.26
CA ASP A 187 31.84 32.05 16.28
C ASP A 187 30.55 31.23 16.49
N ILE A 188 30.62 29.98 16.99
CA ILE A 188 29.41 29.22 17.36
C ILE A 188 28.54 29.92 18.46
N PRO A 189 27.21 29.70 18.48
CA PRO A 189 26.43 29.08 17.41
C PRO A 189 26.36 29.99 16.19
N ASN A 190 26.39 29.40 15.00
CA ASN A 190 26.19 30.13 13.76
C ASN A 190 25.37 29.32 12.75
N ASN A 191 24.79 30.00 11.77
CA ASN A 191 23.91 29.38 10.77
C ASN A 191 24.63 28.52 9.70
N ASN A 192 25.96 28.49 9.68
CA ASN A 192 26.74 27.68 8.74
C ASN A 192 27.03 26.28 9.29
N GLU A 193 27.28 26.16 10.61
CA GLU A 193 27.69 24.92 11.26
C GLU A 193 26.82 24.48 12.46
N GLY A 194 25.87 25.32 12.87
CA GLY A 194 25.11 25.11 14.10
C GLY A 194 26.01 25.24 15.32
N TRP A 195 26.08 24.15 16.09
CA TRP A 195 26.95 23.99 17.26
C TRP A 195 28.31 23.36 16.94
N GLY A 196 28.59 23.11 15.66
CA GLY A 196 29.88 22.68 15.14
C GLY A 196 29.94 21.21 14.73
N ARG A 197 31.15 20.73 14.50
CA ARG A 197 31.41 19.37 14.01
C ARG A 197 31.30 18.35 15.14
N VAL A 198 30.59 17.25 14.86
CA VAL A 198 30.53 16.06 15.73
C VAL A 198 31.93 15.58 16.15
N ASP A 199 32.13 15.38 17.45
CA ASP A 199 33.29 14.69 18.01
C ASP A 199 32.82 13.67 19.07
N LEU A 200 32.72 12.42 18.65
CA LEU A 200 32.29 11.30 19.49
C LEU A 200 33.14 11.12 20.75
N LYS A 201 34.44 11.46 20.69
CA LYS A 201 35.30 11.32 21.87
C LYS A 201 34.87 12.31 22.95
N GLU A 202 34.64 13.57 22.58
CA GLU A 202 34.16 14.58 23.53
C GLU A 202 32.69 14.36 23.94
N SER A 203 31.89 13.66 23.14
CA SER A 203 30.50 13.27 23.47
C SER A 203 30.38 12.10 24.46
N LEU A 204 31.43 11.27 24.62
CA LEU A 204 31.37 10.01 25.38
C LEU A 204 32.43 9.92 26.50
N ALA A 205 33.66 10.32 26.20
CA ALA A 205 34.80 10.20 27.10
C ALA A 205 35.78 11.38 26.89
N PRO A 206 35.38 12.60 27.31
CA PRO A 206 36.15 13.81 27.08
C PRO A 206 37.53 13.75 27.76
N GLY A 207 38.48 14.49 27.21
CA GLY A 207 39.86 14.48 27.69
C GLY A 207 40.07 15.22 29.01
N ASN A 208 41.32 15.14 29.50
CA ASN A 208 41.87 15.99 30.56
C ASN A 208 41.21 15.88 31.95
N GLY A 209 40.50 14.79 32.26
CA GLY A 209 39.83 14.59 33.54
C GLY A 209 38.41 15.19 33.61
N ARG A 210 37.89 15.71 32.49
CA ARG A 210 36.48 16.03 32.36
C ARG A 210 35.67 14.74 32.30
N GLY A 211 34.52 14.72 32.98
CA GLY A 211 33.52 13.67 32.81
C GLY A 211 32.30 14.17 32.05
N ILE A 212 31.23 13.37 32.11
CA ILE A 212 29.89 13.71 31.59
C ILE A 212 28.86 13.32 32.65
N TRP A 213 27.81 14.13 32.78
CA TRP A 213 26.60 13.82 33.53
C TRP A 213 25.37 14.07 32.63
N VAL A 214 24.32 13.26 32.80
CA VAL A 214 23.09 13.35 32.00
C VAL A 214 21.81 13.12 32.82
N ASP A 215 20.76 13.83 32.46
CA ASP A 215 19.38 13.58 32.87
C ASP A 215 18.45 13.70 31.66
N ASP A 216 17.62 12.68 31.46
CA ASP A 216 16.67 12.50 30.37
C ASP A 216 15.29 12.05 30.88
N ARG A 217 15.05 12.18 32.19
CA ARG A 217 13.85 11.71 32.90
C ARG A 217 13.11 12.83 33.62
N SER A 218 13.59 14.06 33.49
CA SER A 218 12.95 15.24 34.07
C SER A 218 11.90 15.85 33.14
N ILE A 219 10.86 16.40 33.76
CA ILE A 219 9.68 16.99 33.11
C ILE A 219 9.46 18.37 33.71
N MET A 220 9.05 19.32 32.88
CA MET A 220 8.45 20.60 33.30
C MET A 220 6.95 20.54 33.05
N SER A 221 6.13 20.79 34.06
CA SER A 221 4.66 20.65 33.98
C SER A 221 3.91 21.98 33.82
N HIS A 222 4.52 23.10 34.19
CA HIS A 222 3.91 24.42 34.05
C HIS A 222 4.95 25.55 34.06
N THR A 223 4.56 26.69 33.48
CA THR A 223 5.36 27.92 33.47
C THR A 223 5.76 28.37 34.87
N GLY A 224 7.02 28.81 34.99
CA GLY A 224 7.63 29.20 36.26
C GLY A 224 8.24 28.05 37.05
N HIS A 225 7.94 26.79 36.73
CA HIS A 225 8.62 25.65 37.33
C HIS A 225 10.11 25.64 36.98
N LEU A 226 10.93 25.13 37.90
CA LEU A 226 12.39 25.19 37.80
C LEU A 226 13.03 23.99 38.52
N LYS A 227 13.97 23.33 37.85
CA LYS A 227 14.80 22.27 38.43
C LYS A 227 16.26 22.70 38.44
N SER A 228 16.93 22.50 39.57
CA SER A 228 18.34 22.87 39.78
C SER A 228 19.22 21.62 39.94
N TYR A 229 20.46 21.72 39.48
CA TYR A 229 21.51 20.72 39.56
C TYR A 229 22.80 21.39 40.00
N THR A 230 23.59 20.77 40.86
CA THR A 230 24.82 21.34 41.40
C THR A 230 26.03 20.47 41.08
N PHE A 231 27.08 21.07 40.54
CA PHE A 231 28.31 20.39 40.15
C PHE A 231 29.51 21.02 40.83
N ASN A 232 30.27 20.24 41.61
CA ASN A 232 31.51 20.71 42.21
C ASN A 232 32.66 20.59 41.20
N VAL A 233 33.06 21.70 40.59
CA VAL A 233 34.21 21.74 39.68
C VAL A 233 35.48 21.71 40.53
N THR A 234 36.17 20.58 40.52
CA THR A 234 37.35 20.34 41.37
C THR A 234 38.57 21.16 40.95
N ASP A 235 38.80 21.29 39.65
CA ASP A 235 39.97 21.94 39.06
C ASP A 235 39.58 23.06 38.09
N SER A 236 40.18 24.24 38.27
CA SER A 236 39.95 25.39 37.41
C SER A 236 40.68 25.29 36.06
N GLY A 237 40.15 25.94 35.03
CA GLY A 237 40.84 26.14 33.74
C GLY A 237 40.61 25.05 32.69
N GLN A 238 39.58 24.22 32.87
CA GLN A 238 39.02 23.37 31.81
C GLN A 238 37.62 23.87 31.40
N PRO A 239 37.13 23.48 30.21
CA PRO A 239 35.79 23.85 29.79
C PRO A 239 34.69 23.19 30.64
N LEU A 240 33.68 23.99 30.99
CA LEU A 240 32.36 23.53 31.43
C LEU A 240 31.36 23.82 30.31
N LYS A 241 30.64 22.79 29.85
CA LYS A 241 29.60 22.90 28.82
C LYS A 241 28.34 22.22 29.30
N ALA A 242 27.20 22.90 29.14
CA ALA A 242 25.87 22.39 29.45
C ALA A 242 25.01 22.50 28.19
N VAL A 243 24.21 21.47 27.90
CA VAL A 243 23.33 21.38 26.74
C VAL A 243 21.97 20.90 27.21
N LEU A 244 20.95 21.75 27.05
CA LEU A 244 19.54 21.45 27.25
C LEU A 244 18.90 21.22 25.88
N ALA A 245 18.24 20.09 25.68
CA ALA A 245 17.49 19.79 24.46
C ALA A 245 16.13 19.16 24.82
N TRP A 246 15.08 19.51 24.10
CA TRP A 246 13.78 18.87 24.27
C TRP A 246 13.11 18.58 22.93
N SER A 247 12.35 17.48 22.90
CA SER A 247 11.48 17.17 21.79
C SER A 247 10.16 17.91 22.03
N ASP A 248 10.09 19.12 21.49
CA ASP A 248 8.99 20.08 21.66
C ASP A 248 7.70 19.58 20.99
N GLU A 249 6.54 20.07 21.42
CA GLU A 249 5.27 19.76 20.76
C GLU A 249 5.25 20.27 19.31
N ARG A 250 4.48 19.64 18.42
CA ARG A 250 4.48 20.04 17.00
C ARG A 250 4.02 21.50 16.83
N GLY A 251 4.79 22.29 16.06
CA GLY A 251 4.51 23.70 15.84
C GLY A 251 3.40 23.92 14.80
N SER A 252 2.67 25.04 14.88
CA SER A 252 1.77 25.41 13.78
C SER A 252 2.54 25.97 12.59
N ARG A 253 2.30 25.40 11.40
CA ARG A 253 2.82 25.88 10.10
C ARG A 253 2.40 27.29 9.72
N PHE A 254 1.35 27.80 10.37
CA PHE A 254 0.84 29.16 10.16
C PHE A 254 1.35 30.17 11.21
N SER A 255 2.13 29.71 12.20
CA SER A 255 2.76 30.56 13.19
C SER A 255 4.04 31.21 12.64
N THR A 256 4.39 32.38 13.17
CA THR A 256 5.67 33.05 12.92
C THR A 256 6.78 32.62 13.90
N ASN A 257 6.45 31.76 14.86
CA ASN A 257 7.38 31.07 15.75
C ASN A 257 6.91 29.62 15.89
N GLN A 258 7.76 28.64 15.58
CA GLN A 258 7.36 27.23 15.68
C GLN A 258 7.52 26.68 17.11
N LEU A 259 8.29 27.32 17.98
CA LEU A 259 8.46 26.87 19.38
C LEU A 259 7.13 26.92 20.13
N VAL A 260 6.79 25.84 20.85
CA VAL A 260 5.56 25.70 21.61
C VAL A 260 5.83 25.77 23.12
N ASN A 261 6.73 24.93 23.61
CA ASN A 261 7.21 24.97 25.00
C ASN A 261 8.61 25.61 25.05
N ASN A 262 8.75 26.68 25.82
CA ASN A 262 10.00 27.43 25.96
C ASN A 262 10.70 27.10 27.30
N LEU A 263 11.75 26.28 27.23
CA LEU A 263 12.60 25.94 28.37
C LEU A 263 13.92 26.70 28.32
N ASN A 264 14.24 27.41 29.40
CA ASN A 264 15.46 28.20 29.52
C ASN A 264 16.52 27.44 30.31
N LEU A 265 17.76 27.47 29.83
CA LEU A 265 18.96 27.03 30.51
C LEU A 265 19.62 28.21 31.24
N GLU A 266 19.89 28.01 32.52
CA GLU A 266 20.66 28.93 33.36
C GLU A 266 21.88 28.21 33.91
N VAL A 267 23.04 28.88 33.92
CA VAL A 267 24.26 28.37 34.55
C VAL A 267 24.85 29.48 35.42
N GLU A 268 24.85 29.25 36.73
CA GLU A 268 25.39 30.14 37.74
C GLU A 268 26.76 29.65 38.24
N LYS A 269 27.70 30.59 38.31
CA LYS A 269 29.04 30.40 38.86
C LYS A 269 29.06 30.31 40.39
N PRO A 270 30.15 29.78 40.98
CA PRO A 270 30.46 29.93 42.39
C PRO A 270 30.43 31.38 42.91
N ASP A 271 30.72 32.38 42.06
CA ASP A 271 30.66 33.82 42.41
C ASP A 271 29.25 34.46 42.28
N GLY A 272 28.23 33.69 41.89
CA GLY A 272 26.87 34.18 41.66
C GLY A 272 26.61 34.78 40.26
N THR A 273 27.60 34.78 39.36
CA THR A 273 27.42 35.21 37.98
C THR A 273 26.53 34.24 37.20
N LEU A 274 25.46 34.76 36.60
CA LEU A 274 24.54 34.00 35.76
C LEU A 274 24.89 34.08 34.26
N TYR A 275 24.81 32.94 33.58
CA TYR A 275 24.81 32.79 32.12
C TYR A 275 23.48 32.19 31.67
N LYS A 276 22.95 32.66 30.54
CA LYS A 276 21.74 32.13 29.89
C LYS A 276 22.13 31.28 28.69
N GLY A 277 21.29 30.30 28.34
CA GLY A 277 21.46 29.54 27.11
C GLY A 277 21.49 30.43 25.88
N ASN A 278 22.28 30.01 24.89
CA ASN A 278 22.43 30.61 23.55
C ASN A 278 22.90 32.08 23.49
N TYR A 279 23.06 32.77 24.62
CA TYR A 279 23.61 34.14 24.65
C TYR A 279 25.15 34.16 24.55
N PHE A 280 25.63 34.17 23.30
CA PHE A 280 27.04 33.94 22.94
C PHE A 280 27.72 35.15 22.28
N SER A 281 29.05 35.19 22.36
CA SER A 281 29.90 36.05 21.55
C SER A 281 31.29 35.42 21.41
N GLN A 282 31.81 35.33 20.18
CA GLN A 282 33.11 34.70 19.86
C GLN A 282 33.17 33.22 20.29
N GLY A 283 32.13 32.43 20.00
CA GLY A 283 32.11 30.98 20.25
C GLY A 283 31.98 30.57 21.72
N ARG A 284 31.52 31.45 22.62
CA ARG A 284 31.38 31.19 24.06
C ARG A 284 30.27 32.02 24.69
N SER A 285 29.74 31.57 25.82
CA SER A 285 28.69 32.29 26.55
C SER A 285 29.21 33.57 27.20
N ILE A 286 28.36 34.59 27.23
CA ILE A 286 28.61 35.88 27.89
C ILE A 286 27.48 36.23 28.87
N GLN A 287 27.69 37.25 29.71
CA GLN A 287 26.71 37.69 30.71
C GLN A 287 25.68 38.66 30.11
N GLY A 288 24.45 38.63 30.63
CA GLY A 288 23.36 39.51 30.23
C GLY A 288 22.44 38.84 29.20
N GLY A 289 21.90 39.64 28.28
CA GLY A 289 20.99 39.17 27.23
C GLY A 289 19.57 38.87 27.70
N ASP A 290 18.68 38.71 26.73
CA ASP A 290 17.39 38.06 26.92
C ASP A 290 17.57 36.53 26.86
N TYR A 291 16.54 35.77 27.22
CA TYR A 291 16.56 34.32 27.04
C TYR A 291 16.27 33.96 25.57
N ASP A 292 16.58 32.73 25.16
CA ASP A 292 16.08 32.22 23.89
C ASP A 292 14.54 32.09 23.96
N ALA A 293 13.90 32.13 22.80
CA ALA A 293 12.46 32.02 22.66
C ALA A 293 12.06 31.39 21.31
N VAL A 294 13.02 30.82 20.58
CA VAL A 294 12.81 30.15 19.29
C VAL A 294 13.43 28.75 19.27
N ASN A 295 14.60 28.52 19.86
CA ASN A 295 15.30 27.23 19.77
C ASN A 295 14.84 26.23 20.85
N ASN A 296 14.58 24.97 20.47
CA ASN A 296 14.37 23.85 21.39
C ASN A 296 15.68 23.16 21.85
N LEU A 297 16.77 23.93 21.81
CA LEU A 297 18.14 23.50 22.06
C LEU A 297 18.91 24.71 22.61
N GLU A 298 19.21 24.69 23.89
CA GLU A 298 19.98 25.72 24.58
C GLU A 298 21.33 25.18 25.05
N VAL A 299 22.39 25.98 24.87
CA VAL A 299 23.76 25.63 25.27
C VAL A 299 24.35 26.73 26.14
N VAL A 300 25.17 26.36 27.11
CA VAL A 300 26.15 27.26 27.75
C VAL A 300 27.53 26.65 27.63
N LEU A 301 28.53 27.46 27.26
CA LEU A 301 29.93 27.07 27.13
C LEU A 301 30.85 28.09 27.80
N ILE A 302 31.52 27.64 28.87
CA ILE A 302 32.55 28.38 29.60
C ILE A 302 33.91 27.73 29.30
N ASP A 303 34.82 28.43 28.64
CA ASP A 303 36.15 27.90 28.26
C ASP A 303 37.03 27.50 29.45
N ASN A 304 36.92 28.26 30.54
CA ASN A 304 37.75 28.14 31.74
C ASN A 304 36.82 28.26 32.94
N ALA A 305 36.28 27.13 33.39
CA ALA A 305 35.54 27.10 34.65
C ALA A 305 36.48 27.39 35.82
N GLU A 306 35.98 28.07 36.85
CA GLU A 306 36.66 28.20 38.14
C GLU A 306 36.25 27.04 39.05
N SER A 307 37.09 26.73 40.03
CA SER A 307 36.81 25.66 40.98
C SER A 307 35.76 26.10 42.00
N GLY A 308 34.85 25.19 42.36
CA GLY A 308 33.73 25.45 43.27
C GLY A 308 32.40 24.91 42.75
N ILE A 309 31.32 25.21 43.46
CA ILE A 309 29.97 24.73 43.14
C ILE A 309 29.34 25.59 42.04
N TRP A 310 29.11 24.98 40.88
CA TRP A 310 28.32 25.55 39.79
C TRP A 310 26.88 25.07 39.89
N THR A 311 25.91 25.97 39.71
CA THR A 311 24.48 25.61 39.70
C THR A 311 23.93 25.73 38.30
N ILE A 312 23.40 24.65 37.75
CA ILE A 312 22.72 24.61 36.45
C ILE A 312 21.22 24.50 36.71
N ARG A 313 20.40 25.31 36.06
CA ARG A 313 18.95 25.28 36.20
C ARG A 313 18.28 25.16 34.84
N VAL A 314 17.20 24.38 34.81
CA VAL A 314 16.26 24.34 33.68
C VAL A 314 14.97 24.95 34.17
N LYS A 315 14.48 25.96 33.46
CA LYS A 315 13.31 26.75 33.86
C LYS A 315 12.27 26.81 32.75
N ASP A 316 11.03 26.53 33.11
CA ASP A 316 9.90 26.78 32.24
C ASP A 316 9.63 28.29 32.10
N GLY A 317 9.92 28.83 30.91
CA GLY A 317 9.68 30.23 30.56
C GLY A 317 8.32 30.51 29.93
N GLY A 318 7.60 29.46 29.53
CA GLY A 318 6.35 29.55 28.81
C GLY A 318 5.94 28.18 28.26
N HIS A 319 4.81 27.66 28.75
CA HIS A 319 4.24 26.38 28.34
C HIS A 319 3.06 26.64 27.42
N GLY A 320 3.11 26.12 26.19
CA GLY A 320 2.05 26.28 25.19
C GLY A 320 1.48 24.96 24.68
N GLY A 321 2.06 23.82 25.11
CA GLY A 321 1.76 22.47 24.64
C GLY A 321 0.96 21.63 25.62
N SER A 322 1.26 20.32 25.67
CA SER A 322 0.76 19.39 26.68
C SER A 322 1.17 19.81 28.10
N TYR A 323 0.53 19.27 29.15
CA TYR A 323 0.85 19.60 30.56
C TYR A 323 2.21 19.06 31.07
N ALA A 324 3.09 18.59 30.19
CA ALA A 324 4.34 17.91 30.56
C ALA A 324 5.34 17.91 29.40
N GLN A 325 6.38 18.75 29.50
CA GLN A 325 7.52 18.76 28.58
C GLN A 325 8.73 18.03 29.19
N PRO A 326 9.06 16.81 28.74
CA PRO A 326 10.35 16.19 29.03
C PRO A 326 11.50 16.99 28.43
N TYR A 327 12.66 16.94 29.06
CA TYR A 327 13.90 17.45 28.48
C TYR A 327 15.08 16.52 28.79
N ALA A 328 16.13 16.67 27.98
CA ALA A 328 17.44 16.12 28.25
C ALA A 328 18.42 17.24 28.58
N LEU A 329 19.14 17.10 29.70
CA LEU A 329 20.26 17.94 30.09
C LEU A 329 21.53 17.09 30.07
N ALA A 330 22.55 17.52 29.31
CA ALA A 330 23.86 16.90 29.27
C ALA A 330 24.94 17.92 29.65
N VAL A 331 25.81 17.56 30.59
CA VAL A 331 26.82 18.45 31.19
C VAL A 331 28.19 17.79 31.12
N SER A 332 29.24 18.55 30.81
CA SER A 332 30.63 18.09 30.86
C SER A 332 31.56 19.13 31.43
N GLY A 333 32.42 18.72 32.37
CA GLY A 333 33.39 19.55 33.07
C GLY A 333 34.30 18.74 33.99
N MET A 334 35.28 19.39 34.63
CA MET A 334 36.09 18.76 35.70
C MET A 334 35.21 18.51 36.93
N GLY A 335 35.33 17.35 37.56
CA GLY A 335 34.45 16.95 38.67
C GLY A 335 32.98 16.67 38.27
N VAL A 336 32.58 16.96 37.03
CA VAL A 336 31.29 16.57 36.46
C VAL A 336 31.39 15.12 36.00
N ASN A 337 31.28 14.18 36.91
CA ASN A 337 31.24 12.76 36.59
C ASN A 337 30.48 12.03 37.70
N ASP A 338 29.45 11.27 37.36
CA ASP A 338 28.65 10.57 38.37
C ASP A 338 28.86 9.06 38.30
N LEU A 339 29.97 8.66 38.91
CA LEU A 339 30.31 7.28 39.26
C LEU A 339 30.32 7.10 40.78
N ARG A 340 29.37 7.74 41.48
CA ARG A 340 29.26 7.63 42.94
C ARG A 340 27.99 6.85 43.32
N PRO A 341 28.03 6.06 44.41
CA PRO A 341 26.83 5.52 45.02
C PRO A 341 26.03 6.62 45.73
N ASP A 342 24.77 6.36 46.04
CA ASP A 342 23.90 7.22 46.88
C ASP A 342 22.95 6.35 47.73
N PRO A 343 23.48 5.55 48.68
CA PRO A 343 22.68 4.76 49.60
C PRO A 343 21.93 5.64 50.60
N VAL A 344 20.61 5.73 50.45
CA VAL A 344 19.73 6.51 51.33
C VAL A 344 18.82 5.59 52.16
N VAL A 345 18.38 6.07 53.32
CA VAL A 345 17.20 5.50 54.01
C VAL A 345 15.95 6.16 53.44
N LEU A 346 14.98 5.37 52.98
CA LEU A 346 13.69 5.93 52.57
C LEU A 346 12.95 6.49 53.78
N GLU A 347 12.07 7.48 53.59
CA GLU A 347 11.23 8.04 54.66
C GLU A 347 10.07 7.09 55.04
N ASP A 348 10.33 5.78 55.05
CA ASP A 348 9.42 4.71 55.43
C ASP A 348 9.92 3.94 56.67
N TYR A 349 8.97 3.62 57.53
CA TYR A 349 9.18 2.63 58.59
C TYR A 349 7.86 1.95 58.94
N THR A 350 7.93 0.72 59.43
CA THR A 350 6.79 0.05 60.05
C THR A 350 7.19 -0.49 61.41
N ILE A 351 6.25 -0.48 62.36
CA ILE A 351 6.40 -1.04 63.70
C ILE A 351 5.31 -2.08 63.95
N ASN A 352 5.61 -3.08 64.77
CA ASN A 352 4.65 -4.14 65.08
C ASN A 352 3.58 -3.74 66.13
N VAL A 353 3.64 -2.53 66.71
CA VAL A 353 2.71 -2.01 67.74
C VAL A 353 2.55 -0.48 67.62
N ASP A 354 1.32 0.02 67.48
CA ASP A 354 1.03 1.44 67.14
C ASP A 354 1.44 2.48 68.21
N ILE A 355 1.24 2.19 69.50
CA ILE A 355 1.66 3.04 70.62
C ILE A 355 2.36 2.16 71.67
N PRO A 356 3.70 2.09 71.66
CA PRO A 356 4.45 1.30 72.64
C PRO A 356 4.23 1.78 74.07
N GLN A 357 4.20 0.84 75.02
CA GLN A 357 4.18 1.15 76.45
C GLN A 357 5.59 1.08 77.04
N LEU A 358 5.75 1.71 78.21
CA LEU A 358 6.95 1.64 79.03
C LEU A 358 7.32 0.18 79.36
N GLY A 359 8.35 -0.36 78.72
CA GLY A 359 8.94 -1.67 79.01
C GLY A 359 8.68 -2.80 78.00
N ASP A 360 7.92 -2.59 76.93
CA ASP A 360 7.62 -3.63 75.92
C ASP A 360 8.65 -3.69 74.78
N THR A 361 8.98 -4.89 74.29
CA THR A 361 9.87 -5.08 73.13
C THR A 361 9.11 -5.05 71.81
N ILE A 362 9.58 -4.24 70.85
CA ILE A 362 9.00 -4.03 69.53
C ILE A 362 10.02 -4.28 68.42
N SER A 363 9.53 -4.67 67.23
CA SER A 363 10.30 -4.79 65.99
C SER A 363 9.93 -3.64 65.04
N ILE A 364 10.94 -3.09 64.37
CA ILE A 364 10.87 -1.97 63.44
C ILE A 364 11.51 -2.36 62.11
N GLN A 365 10.83 -2.14 60.99
CA GLN A 365 11.38 -2.33 59.65
C GLN A 365 11.57 -0.99 58.93
N THR A 366 12.61 -0.88 58.10
CA THR A 366 12.92 0.30 57.27
C THR A 366 13.57 -0.12 55.95
N THR A 367 13.42 0.70 54.91
CA THR A 367 13.99 0.41 53.58
C THR A 367 15.20 1.31 53.29
N VAL A 368 16.28 0.72 52.75
CA VAL A 368 17.43 1.46 52.22
C VAL A 368 17.58 1.20 50.71
N GLN A 369 17.96 2.23 49.95
CA GLN A 369 18.07 2.18 48.49
C GLN A 369 19.31 2.94 48.00
N ASN A 370 20.02 2.39 47.00
CA ASN A 370 21.09 3.12 46.31
C ASN A 370 20.53 3.86 45.08
N PHE A 371 20.45 5.19 45.13
CA PHE A 371 20.03 6.04 43.99
C PHE A 371 21.19 6.38 43.03
N GLY A 372 22.43 6.03 43.38
CA GLY A 372 23.61 6.30 42.57
C GLY A 372 23.83 5.31 41.44
N ASN A 373 24.73 5.68 40.51
CA ASN A 373 25.00 4.92 39.30
C ASN A 373 26.10 3.84 39.48
N VAL A 374 26.59 3.63 40.70
CA VAL A 374 27.65 2.64 41.04
C VAL A 374 27.27 1.86 42.30
N GLU A 375 27.70 0.60 42.39
CA GLU A 375 27.49 -0.28 43.54
C GLU A 375 28.10 0.31 44.83
N ALA A 376 27.31 0.33 45.90
CA ALA A 376 27.74 0.67 47.25
C ALA A 376 28.05 -0.63 48.01
N GLN A 377 29.33 -0.89 48.34
CA GLN A 377 29.77 -2.11 49.00
C GLN A 377 29.98 -1.90 50.51
N ASN A 378 29.56 -2.87 51.33
CA ASN A 378 29.63 -2.86 52.80
C ASN A 378 29.08 -1.57 53.46
N VAL A 379 28.04 -0.96 52.89
CA VAL A 379 27.33 0.19 53.47
C VAL A 379 26.93 -0.14 54.90
N ALA A 380 27.35 0.66 55.88
CA ALA A 380 26.93 0.52 57.27
C ALA A 380 25.63 1.28 57.51
N ILE A 381 24.70 0.70 58.26
CA ILE A 381 23.46 1.35 58.69
C ILE A 381 23.36 1.22 60.20
N SER A 382 23.11 2.32 60.89
CA SER A 382 22.93 2.40 62.34
C SER A 382 21.51 2.79 62.71
N PHE A 383 20.97 2.15 63.74
CA PHE A 383 19.71 2.51 64.38
C PHE A 383 20.01 3.18 65.72
N GLU A 384 19.61 4.44 65.84
CA GLU A 384 19.84 5.30 67.00
C GLU A 384 18.54 5.62 67.75
N VAL A 385 18.60 5.66 69.08
CA VAL A 385 17.51 6.12 69.95
C VAL A 385 18.06 7.23 70.85
N GLU A 386 17.36 8.37 70.91
CA GLU A 386 17.82 9.60 71.60
C GLU A 386 19.25 10.04 71.19
N GLY A 387 19.66 9.74 69.95
CA GLY A 387 21.00 10.04 69.42
C GLY A 387 22.12 9.12 69.92
N SER A 388 21.78 7.92 70.42
CA SER A 388 22.74 6.87 70.77
C SER A 388 22.48 5.61 69.94
N GLU A 389 23.53 5.03 69.31
CA GLU A 389 23.42 3.77 68.58
C GLU A 389 22.95 2.64 69.52
N VAL A 390 21.89 1.94 69.08
CA VAL A 390 21.36 0.73 69.72
C VAL A 390 21.91 -0.51 69.00
N SER A 391 21.97 -0.48 67.67
CA SER A 391 22.44 -1.58 66.82
C SER A 391 22.80 -1.09 65.42
N SER A 392 23.62 -1.87 64.71
CA SER A 392 24.07 -1.59 63.35
C SER A 392 24.13 -2.85 62.47
N GLN A 393 23.95 -2.68 61.16
CA GLN A 393 23.98 -3.72 60.12
C GLN A 393 24.83 -3.25 58.93
N SER A 394 25.26 -4.17 58.06
CA SER A 394 26.02 -3.82 56.84
C SER A 394 25.52 -4.58 55.62
N VAL A 395 25.47 -3.91 54.47
CA VAL A 395 24.87 -4.42 53.22
C VAL A 395 25.60 -3.93 51.96
N ASP A 396 25.53 -4.74 50.90
CA ASP A 396 25.88 -4.31 49.54
C ASP A 396 24.60 -3.89 48.78
N LEU A 397 24.68 -2.80 48.01
CA LEU A 397 23.58 -2.24 47.22
C LEU A 397 24.04 -1.89 45.80
N ASN A 398 23.59 -2.68 44.81
CA ASN A 398 23.75 -2.38 43.39
C ASN A 398 23.02 -1.08 42.99
N PRO A 399 23.36 -0.44 41.85
CA PRO A 399 22.65 0.72 41.34
C PRO A 399 21.13 0.51 41.27
N GLY A 400 20.35 1.44 41.83
CA GLY A 400 18.89 1.38 41.90
C GLY A 400 18.30 0.33 42.87
N ALA A 401 19.12 -0.56 43.45
CA ALA A 401 18.64 -1.65 44.29
C ALA A 401 18.20 -1.16 45.67
N SER A 402 17.13 -1.78 46.19
CA SER A 402 16.58 -1.52 47.53
C SER A 402 16.64 -2.77 48.42
N LYS A 403 16.68 -2.58 49.73
CA LYS A 403 16.75 -3.65 50.72
C LYS A 403 16.05 -3.24 52.02
N VAL A 404 15.21 -4.13 52.55
CA VAL A 404 14.53 -3.94 53.84
C VAL A 404 15.39 -4.50 54.98
N LEU A 405 15.48 -3.77 56.09
CA LEU A 405 16.19 -4.12 57.32
C LEU A 405 15.21 -4.16 58.50
N GLU A 406 15.51 -4.99 59.50
CA GLU A 406 14.67 -5.19 60.70
C GLU A 406 15.49 -4.98 61.99
N TRP A 407 14.87 -4.34 63.00
CA TRP A 407 15.50 -3.83 64.22
C TRP A 407 14.63 -4.08 65.47
N ASP A 408 15.19 -4.62 66.55
CA ASP A 408 14.50 -4.79 67.84
C ASP A 408 14.80 -3.65 68.83
N TRP A 409 13.78 -3.11 69.52
CA TRP A 409 13.92 -2.05 70.54
C TRP A 409 12.98 -2.26 71.75
N THR A 410 13.22 -1.58 72.87
CA THR A 410 12.39 -1.62 74.09
C THR A 410 12.41 -0.25 74.79
N PRO A 411 11.28 0.50 74.86
CA PRO A 411 11.24 1.83 75.46
C PRO A 411 11.39 1.84 76.98
N LEU A 412 12.11 2.83 77.52
CA LEU A 412 12.39 2.98 78.96
C LEU A 412 11.89 4.29 79.58
N THR A 413 11.35 5.21 78.77
CA THR A 413 10.82 6.53 79.13
C THR A 413 9.46 6.75 78.46
N ASP A 414 8.59 7.58 79.05
CA ASP A 414 7.36 8.04 78.40
C ASP A 414 7.53 9.42 77.75
N GLY A 415 6.70 9.72 76.75
CA GLY A 415 6.81 10.89 75.87
C GLY A 415 7.07 10.53 74.41
N SER A 416 7.35 11.54 73.59
CA SER A 416 7.77 11.38 72.19
C SER A 416 9.27 11.14 72.12
N ILE A 417 9.68 9.90 71.86
CA ILE A 417 11.08 9.49 71.80
C ILE A 417 11.60 9.65 70.36
N PRO A 418 12.66 10.46 70.11
CA PRO A 418 13.29 10.54 68.81
C PRO A 418 14.12 9.29 68.51
N VAL A 419 13.90 8.73 67.33
CA VAL A 419 14.68 7.61 66.78
C VAL A 419 15.21 7.99 65.39
N SER A 420 16.36 7.45 65.00
CA SER A 420 16.99 7.72 63.70
C SER A 420 17.50 6.45 63.04
N PHE A 421 17.45 6.42 61.71
CA PHE A 421 18.18 5.46 60.88
C PHE A 421 19.23 6.23 60.09
N VAL A 422 20.47 5.75 60.12
CA VAL A 422 21.63 6.47 59.60
C VAL A 422 22.43 5.56 58.70
N VAL A 423 22.49 5.87 57.41
CA VAL A 423 23.40 5.25 56.45
C VAL A 423 24.77 5.92 56.54
N ASP A 424 25.81 5.11 56.45
CA ASP A 424 27.23 5.48 56.55
C ASP A 424 27.52 6.48 57.69
N PRO A 425 27.21 6.11 58.95
CA PRO A 425 27.36 7.02 60.10
C PRO A 425 28.82 7.47 60.36
N ASP A 426 29.80 6.72 59.82
CA ASP A 426 31.24 7.05 59.89
C ASP A 426 31.72 7.89 58.68
N ASN A 427 30.86 8.15 57.69
CA ASN A 427 31.15 8.93 56.47
C ASN A 427 32.35 8.38 55.66
N LEU A 428 32.41 7.05 55.49
CA LEU A 428 33.49 6.31 54.83
C LEU A 428 33.31 6.12 53.32
N ILE A 429 32.09 6.28 52.82
CA ILE A 429 31.69 6.22 51.41
C ILE A 429 31.56 7.66 50.91
N GLU A 430 31.97 7.92 49.66
CA GLU A 430 31.77 9.24 49.03
C GLU A 430 30.52 9.18 48.14
N GLU A 431 29.49 9.93 48.52
CA GLU A 431 28.13 9.78 47.98
C GLU A 431 27.73 10.93 47.03
N ILE A 432 26.62 10.76 46.31
CA ILE A 432 26.04 11.86 45.52
C ILE A 432 25.50 12.94 46.46
N SER A 433 24.81 12.55 47.53
CA SER A 433 24.13 13.42 48.48
C SER A 433 24.34 12.97 49.95
N GLU A 434 25.52 13.27 50.50
CA GLU A 434 25.87 13.17 51.94
C GLU A 434 24.84 13.77 52.94
N SER A 435 23.89 14.57 52.44
CA SER A 435 22.82 15.19 53.21
C SER A 435 21.55 14.36 53.38
N ASN A 436 21.40 13.22 52.68
CA ASN A 436 20.19 12.39 52.74
C ASN A 436 20.34 11.14 53.65
N ASN A 437 21.55 10.86 54.13
CA ASN A 437 21.95 9.70 54.93
C ASN A 437 21.15 9.42 56.23
N ARG A 438 20.30 10.35 56.70
CA ARG A 438 19.63 10.25 58.01
C ARG A 438 18.13 10.50 57.93
N PHE A 439 17.35 9.46 58.19
CA PHE A 439 15.92 9.57 58.48
C PHE A 439 15.70 9.70 59.99
N ASN A 440 14.91 10.70 60.42
CA ASN A 440 14.56 10.93 61.82
C ASN A 440 13.04 10.84 62.00
N THR A 441 12.57 10.13 63.03
CA THR A 441 11.15 10.05 63.36
C THR A 441 10.91 10.04 64.88
N LEU A 442 9.67 10.17 65.31
CA LEU A 442 9.25 10.23 66.72
C LEU A 442 8.31 9.06 67.03
N ILE A 443 8.64 8.26 68.04
CA ILE A 443 7.79 7.17 68.54
C ILE A 443 7.22 7.57 69.91
N ASN A 444 5.89 7.53 70.06
CA ASN A 444 5.18 8.03 71.25
C ASN A 444 4.92 6.94 72.30
N VAL A 445 5.17 7.25 73.58
CA VAL A 445 4.99 6.39 74.77
C VAL A 445 4.24 7.18 75.87
N THR A 446 3.42 6.58 76.76
CA THR A 446 2.34 7.33 77.51
C THR A 446 2.10 7.00 79.01
N THR A 447 1.34 7.88 79.72
CA THR A 447 1.00 7.88 81.18
C THR A 447 -0.43 8.48 81.53
N PRO A 448 -0.92 8.44 82.80
CA PRO A 448 -2.32 8.68 83.26
C PRO A 448 -3.21 9.93 82.97
N GLY A 449 -4.51 9.71 82.67
CA GLY A 449 -5.59 10.70 82.34
C GLY A 449 -6.79 10.07 81.55
N ILE A 450 -7.66 10.86 80.89
CA ILE A 450 -8.45 10.37 79.72
C ILE A 450 -8.03 11.11 78.44
N LYS A 451 -8.13 10.43 77.29
CA LYS A 451 -7.77 10.96 75.98
C LYS A 451 -8.78 10.47 74.94
N ILE A 452 -9.31 11.39 74.12
CA ILE A 452 -9.94 11.02 72.85
C ILE A 452 -8.83 11.00 71.81
N GLU A 453 -8.70 9.88 71.11
CA GLU A 453 -7.79 9.75 69.98
C GLU A 453 -8.57 9.28 68.76
N SER A 454 -8.21 9.80 67.60
CA SER A 454 -8.47 9.11 66.34
C SER A 454 -7.12 8.93 65.67
N LEU A 455 -6.86 7.73 65.15
CA LEU A 455 -5.71 7.51 64.28
C LEU A 455 -5.86 8.27 62.95
N VAL A 456 -7.10 8.64 62.59
CA VAL A 456 -7.45 9.39 61.38
C VAL A 456 -8.50 10.45 61.76
N PRO A 457 -8.11 11.63 62.30
CA PRO A 457 -9.06 12.66 62.76
C PRO A 457 -9.65 13.49 61.62
N SER A 458 -8.95 13.58 60.48
CA SER A 458 -9.41 14.22 59.26
C SER A 458 -9.71 13.14 58.23
N ILE A 459 -10.96 13.09 57.75
CA ILE A 459 -11.36 12.21 56.64
C ILE A 459 -11.76 13.10 55.47
N THR A 460 -11.00 12.99 54.38
CA THR A 460 -11.37 13.56 53.09
C THR A 460 -12.41 12.65 52.42
N LEU A 461 -13.53 13.21 51.98
CA LEU A 461 -14.48 12.51 51.11
C LEU A 461 -13.76 12.14 49.81
N ARG A 462 -13.78 10.87 49.42
CA ARG A 462 -13.10 10.37 48.21
C ARG A 462 -14.05 10.01 47.08
N ASP A 463 -15.29 9.67 47.40
CA ASP A 463 -16.32 9.36 46.42
C ASP A 463 -17.49 10.31 46.61
N SER A 464 -17.97 10.90 45.52
CA SER A 464 -19.15 11.77 45.52
C SER A 464 -20.45 11.01 45.78
N ASP A 465 -20.48 9.69 45.59
CA ASP A 465 -21.63 8.81 45.83
C ASP A 465 -21.82 8.41 47.29
N GLU A 466 -20.78 8.57 48.13
CA GLU A 466 -20.87 8.37 49.57
C GLU A 466 -21.87 9.37 50.20
N THR A 467 -22.55 8.92 51.26
CA THR A 467 -23.54 9.71 52.03
C THR A 467 -23.36 9.56 53.54
N VAL A 468 -22.36 8.79 53.95
CA VAL A 468 -22.10 8.42 55.35
C VAL A 468 -20.59 8.33 55.53
N THR A 469 -20.05 9.07 56.51
CA THR A 469 -18.64 9.04 56.89
C THR A 469 -18.55 8.67 58.37
N SER A 470 -17.67 7.73 58.73
CA SER A 470 -17.53 7.28 60.11
C SER A 470 -16.08 7.34 60.58
N TRP A 471 -15.87 7.92 61.75
CA TRP A 471 -14.59 7.93 62.44
C TRP A 471 -14.62 6.89 63.55
N ASN A 472 -13.61 6.01 63.56
CA ASN A 472 -13.31 5.20 64.73
C ASN A 472 -12.43 6.04 65.65
N ILE A 473 -12.94 6.31 66.85
CA ILE A 473 -12.20 7.03 67.89
C ILE A 473 -12.04 6.12 69.10
N THR A 474 -10.96 6.29 69.84
CA THR A 474 -10.72 5.59 71.10
C THR A 474 -10.89 6.57 72.25
N LEU A 475 -11.77 6.22 73.20
CA LEU A 475 -11.82 6.85 74.51
C LEU A 475 -10.93 6.03 75.44
N THR A 476 -9.69 6.49 75.59
CA THR A 476 -8.68 5.82 76.41
C THR A 476 -8.65 6.45 77.79
N ASN A 477 -8.93 5.67 78.83
CA ASN A 477 -8.46 6.00 80.16
C ASN A 477 -6.96 5.70 80.20
N THR A 478 -6.13 6.71 79.97
CA THR A 478 -4.68 6.55 80.08
C THR A 478 -4.25 6.28 81.53
N ALA A 479 -5.11 6.51 82.55
CA ALA A 479 -4.81 6.28 83.95
C ALA A 479 -4.87 4.82 84.41
N LEU A 480 -3.97 4.40 85.30
CA LEU A 480 -3.97 3.08 85.94
C LEU A 480 -5.07 2.86 87.00
N ILE A 481 -5.94 3.85 87.21
CA ILE A 481 -7.12 3.77 88.10
C ILE A 481 -8.40 3.92 87.28
N PRO A 482 -9.53 3.28 87.67
CA PRO A 482 -10.78 3.43 86.93
C PRO A 482 -11.33 4.87 86.96
N THR A 483 -12.00 5.27 85.88
CA THR A 483 -12.68 6.58 85.72
C THR A 483 -13.92 6.47 84.82
N ASN A 484 -14.85 7.41 84.94
CA ASN A 484 -16.06 7.51 84.11
C ASN A 484 -15.90 8.58 83.03
N GLY A 485 -15.85 8.16 81.76
CA GLY A 485 -15.76 9.05 80.59
C GLY A 485 -17.10 9.26 79.88
N THR A 486 -17.29 10.43 79.26
CA THR A 486 -18.43 10.76 78.38
C THR A 486 -17.97 11.35 77.04
N LEU A 487 -18.90 11.43 76.09
CA LEU A 487 -18.72 12.05 74.77
C LEU A 487 -20.03 12.69 74.30
N ASP A 488 -20.00 13.99 73.97
CA ASP A 488 -21.12 14.76 73.43
C ASP A 488 -20.75 15.43 72.08
N GLU A 489 -21.71 15.62 71.17
CA GLU A 489 -21.57 16.41 69.96
C GLU A 489 -22.05 17.87 70.09
N LEU A 490 -21.41 18.79 69.36
CA LEU A 490 -21.73 20.24 69.34
C LEU A 490 -22.20 20.75 67.95
N GLY A 491 -22.15 19.90 66.92
CA GLY A 491 -22.67 20.19 65.57
C GLY A 491 -21.60 20.19 64.46
N VAL A 492 -22.03 20.56 63.25
CA VAL A 492 -21.19 20.64 62.03
C VAL A 492 -21.21 22.05 61.45
N ILE A 493 -20.03 22.61 61.17
CA ILE A 493 -19.87 23.96 60.62
C ILE A 493 -18.94 23.90 59.39
N ARG A 494 -19.35 24.49 58.26
CA ARG A 494 -18.46 24.72 57.13
C ARG A 494 -17.54 25.90 57.40
N ASN A 495 -16.23 25.68 57.29
CA ASN A 495 -15.19 26.60 57.76
C ASN A 495 -15.10 27.88 56.90
N GLU A 496 -15.34 27.77 55.59
CA GLU A 496 -15.13 28.86 54.63
C GLU A 496 -16.10 30.04 54.80
N ASP A 497 -17.36 29.75 55.13
CA ASP A 497 -18.44 30.74 55.25
C ASP A 497 -19.18 30.71 56.60
N ASN A 498 -18.76 29.85 57.53
CA ASN A 498 -19.40 29.60 58.82
C ASN A 498 -20.87 29.15 58.68
N LEU A 499 -21.22 28.47 57.58
CA LEU A 499 -22.55 27.88 57.40
C LEU A 499 -22.72 26.68 58.34
N VAL A 500 -23.75 26.72 59.18
CA VAL A 500 -24.14 25.58 60.03
C VAL A 500 -24.90 24.56 59.17
N MET A 501 -24.45 23.31 59.19
CA MET A 501 -25.07 22.24 58.41
C MET A 501 -26.10 21.48 59.25
N ASP A 502 -27.30 21.25 58.71
CA ASP A 502 -28.33 20.40 59.31
C ASP A 502 -28.08 18.92 58.95
N TRP A 503 -26.86 18.45 59.26
CA TRP A 503 -26.39 17.09 59.01
C TRP A 503 -26.43 16.26 60.29
N PHE A 504 -26.75 14.98 60.17
CA PHE A 504 -26.96 14.11 61.33
C PHE A 504 -25.65 13.49 61.82
N ILE A 505 -25.38 13.59 63.12
CA ILE A 505 -24.27 12.92 63.81
C ILE A 505 -24.87 11.80 64.68
N GLY A 506 -24.33 10.59 64.56
CA GLY A 506 -24.66 9.44 65.40
C GLY A 506 -23.48 9.03 66.29
N ILE A 507 -23.74 8.85 67.59
CA ILE A 507 -22.79 8.37 68.60
C ILE A 507 -23.46 7.25 69.42
N ASP A 508 -22.75 6.13 69.64
CA ASP A 508 -23.38 4.91 70.17
C ASP A 508 -23.80 4.96 71.66
N ARG A 509 -23.08 5.70 72.53
CA ARG A 509 -23.41 5.90 73.97
C ARG A 509 -22.82 7.19 74.54
N THR A 510 -23.35 7.65 75.67
CA THR A 510 -22.93 8.88 76.35
C THR A 510 -22.10 8.70 77.63
N ILE A 511 -22.06 7.51 78.27
CA ILE A 511 -21.26 7.27 79.49
C ILE A 511 -20.54 5.91 79.42
N TYR A 512 -19.26 5.89 79.81
CA TYR A 512 -18.35 4.74 79.75
C TYR A 512 -17.60 4.55 81.08
N GLU A 513 -17.77 3.40 81.73
CA GLU A 513 -16.93 2.98 82.86
C GLU A 513 -15.61 2.42 82.31
N LEU A 514 -14.50 3.14 82.52
CA LEU A 514 -13.18 2.77 82.00
C LEU A 514 -12.30 2.30 83.17
N ASN A 515 -11.92 1.02 83.18
CA ASN A 515 -10.91 0.52 84.12
C ASN A 515 -9.54 1.18 83.89
N GLY A 516 -8.59 0.94 84.80
CA GLY A 516 -7.23 1.45 84.63
C GLY A 516 -6.59 0.97 83.32
N SER A 517 -6.06 1.89 82.51
CA SER A 517 -5.51 1.68 81.17
C SER A 517 -6.51 1.06 80.17
N ALA A 518 -7.82 1.17 80.43
CA ALA A 518 -8.84 0.66 79.54
C ALA A 518 -9.15 1.66 78.42
N THR A 519 -9.01 1.18 77.19
CA THR A 519 -9.53 1.85 75.99
C THR A 519 -10.86 1.24 75.60
N VAL A 520 -11.84 2.10 75.30
CA VAL A 520 -13.09 1.70 74.63
C VAL A 520 -13.12 2.32 73.23
N PRO A 521 -13.25 1.50 72.16
CA PRO A 521 -13.44 2.00 70.81
C PRO A 521 -14.89 2.47 70.62
N LEU A 522 -15.05 3.65 70.03
CA LEU A 522 -16.32 4.30 69.73
C LEU A 522 -16.38 4.60 68.23
N SER A 523 -17.60 4.66 67.68
CA SER A 523 -17.83 5.15 66.33
C SER A 523 -18.63 6.46 66.39
N VAL A 524 -18.17 7.44 65.61
CA VAL A 524 -18.89 8.69 65.34
C VAL A 524 -19.24 8.67 63.86
N THR A 525 -20.52 8.76 63.52
CA THR A 525 -20.99 8.66 62.13
C THR A 525 -21.70 9.94 61.71
N LEU A 526 -21.22 10.59 60.65
CA LEU A 526 -21.85 11.72 59.98
C LEU A 526 -22.66 11.24 58.78
N VAL A 527 -23.88 11.75 58.61
CA VAL A 527 -24.72 11.52 57.42
C VAL A 527 -24.87 12.83 56.64
N HIS A 528 -24.45 12.82 55.38
CA HIS A 528 -24.38 13.98 54.48
C HIS A 528 -25.08 13.68 53.14
N PRO A 529 -25.48 14.70 52.34
CA PRO A 529 -26.08 14.46 51.03
C PRO A 529 -25.05 13.92 50.02
N LYS A 530 -25.54 13.25 48.97
CA LYS A 530 -24.74 12.82 47.80
C LYS A 530 -24.20 14.06 47.05
N SER A 531 -22.95 13.98 46.60
CA SER A 531 -22.21 15.02 45.88
C SER A 531 -22.26 16.41 46.58
N PRO A 532 -21.87 16.49 47.88
CA PRO A 532 -21.94 17.72 48.67
C PRO A 532 -20.98 18.78 48.14
N ASP A 533 -21.31 20.06 48.33
CA ASP A 533 -20.50 21.18 47.82
C ASP A 533 -19.09 21.19 48.46
N PRO A 534 -18.02 21.53 47.71
CA PRO A 534 -16.66 21.58 48.23
C PRO A 534 -16.49 22.52 49.43
N GLY A 535 -15.60 22.14 50.36
CA GLY A 535 -15.27 22.88 51.59
C GLY A 535 -14.85 21.96 52.75
N THR A 536 -14.32 22.56 53.81
CA THR A 536 -13.95 21.85 55.05
C THR A 536 -15.07 21.97 56.07
N TYR A 537 -15.62 20.83 56.48
CA TYR A 537 -16.68 20.73 57.48
C TYR A 537 -16.07 20.25 58.81
N ILE A 538 -16.21 21.06 59.86
CA ILE A 538 -15.67 20.75 61.19
C ILE A 538 -16.80 20.15 62.04
N ILE A 539 -16.59 18.93 62.54
CA ILE A 539 -17.46 18.25 63.49
C ILE A 539 -16.87 18.45 64.89
N GLN A 540 -17.63 19.10 65.77
CA GLN A 540 -17.17 19.46 67.10
C GLN A 540 -17.66 18.44 68.15
N LEU A 541 -16.71 17.90 68.93
CA LEU A 541 -16.94 16.90 69.98
C LEU A 541 -16.37 17.36 71.33
N LEU A 542 -16.93 16.84 72.42
CA LEU A 542 -16.48 17.10 73.78
C LEU A 542 -16.40 15.80 74.58
N GLY A 543 -15.20 15.39 74.99
CA GLY A 543 -15.00 14.33 75.98
C GLY A 543 -14.94 14.88 77.39
N GLN A 544 -15.50 14.19 78.38
CA GLN A 544 -15.40 14.59 79.78
C GLN A 544 -15.06 13.41 80.70
N ASP A 545 -14.08 13.61 81.60
CA ASP A 545 -13.88 12.75 82.77
C ASP A 545 -14.77 13.28 83.90
N LEU A 546 -15.79 12.50 84.28
CA LEU A 546 -16.77 12.89 85.31
C LEU A 546 -16.23 12.79 86.74
N ASP A 547 -15.22 11.94 86.99
CA ASP A 547 -14.70 11.68 88.33
C ASP A 547 -13.59 12.68 88.71
N ASN A 548 -12.82 13.14 87.72
CA ASN A 548 -11.72 14.10 87.86
C ASN A 548 -12.08 15.51 87.35
N ASN A 549 -13.25 15.68 86.72
CA ASN A 549 -13.76 16.95 86.16
C ASN A 549 -12.79 17.57 85.13
N ILE A 550 -12.38 16.77 84.15
CA ILE A 550 -11.46 17.18 83.06
C ILE A 550 -12.22 17.15 81.74
N ASP A 551 -12.33 18.29 81.07
CA ASP A 551 -12.86 18.41 79.71
C ASP A 551 -11.73 18.23 78.67
N TYR A 552 -12.00 17.47 77.63
CA TYR A 552 -11.13 17.25 76.48
C TYR A 552 -11.89 17.59 75.18
N PRO A 553 -11.79 18.85 74.69
CA PRO A 553 -12.40 19.24 73.43
C PRO A 553 -11.65 18.57 72.26
N PHE A 554 -12.39 18.05 71.30
CA PHE A 554 -11.83 17.38 70.14
C PHE A 554 -12.63 17.73 68.88
N SER A 555 -11.95 17.86 67.74
CA SER A 555 -12.59 18.16 66.47
C SER A 555 -12.21 17.12 65.44
N LEU A 556 -13.21 16.61 64.73
CA LEU A 556 -13.01 15.81 63.54
C LEU A 556 -13.21 16.71 62.32
N GLU A 557 -12.43 16.48 61.28
CA GLU A 557 -12.52 17.21 60.03
C GLU A 557 -13.09 16.30 58.95
N PHE A 558 -14.06 16.82 58.20
CA PHE A 558 -14.58 16.22 56.99
C PHE A 558 -14.28 17.16 55.82
N VAL A 559 -13.27 16.82 55.03
CA VAL A 559 -12.83 17.65 53.91
C VAL A 559 -13.53 17.16 52.64
N VAL A 560 -14.33 18.02 52.01
CA VAL A 560 -14.93 17.74 50.70
C VAL A 560 -14.13 18.50 49.65
N PRO A 561 -13.27 17.84 48.86
CA PRO A 561 -12.58 18.48 47.75
C PRO A 561 -13.55 18.71 46.57
N LEU A 562 -13.04 19.29 45.49
CA LEU A 562 -13.72 19.22 44.20
C LEU A 562 -13.60 17.76 43.71
N LEU A 563 -14.68 16.99 43.86
CA LEU A 563 -14.73 15.58 43.51
C LEU A 563 -15.29 15.41 42.11
N THR A 564 -14.61 14.60 41.32
CA THR A 564 -15.02 14.25 39.97
C THR A 564 -15.88 12.99 40.00
N ASN A 565 -16.83 12.89 39.06
CA ASN A 565 -17.59 11.66 38.85
C ASN A 565 -18.06 11.62 37.38
N PRO A 566 -17.21 11.16 36.44
CA PRO A 566 -17.60 10.99 35.05
C PRO A 566 -18.49 9.76 34.88
N ASP A 567 -19.65 9.95 34.26
CA ASP A 567 -20.64 8.90 34.04
C ASP A 567 -20.90 8.71 32.54
N LEU A 568 -21.03 7.45 32.10
CA LEU A 568 -21.20 7.08 30.70
C LEU A 568 -22.49 6.26 30.52
N GLU A 569 -23.53 6.90 29.99
CA GLU A 569 -24.79 6.24 29.66
C GLU A 569 -24.66 5.50 28.32
N THR A 570 -24.57 4.16 28.40
CA THR A 570 -24.59 3.26 27.24
C THR A 570 -26.01 2.75 26.95
N TYR A 571 -26.32 2.51 25.67
CA TYR A 571 -27.62 1.98 25.25
C TYR A 571 -27.69 0.45 25.20
N TYR A 572 -26.54 -0.23 25.22
CA TYR A 572 -26.39 -1.67 25.04
C TYR A 572 -25.19 -2.18 25.84
N ASP A 573 -25.26 -3.43 26.33
CA ASP A 573 -24.15 -4.11 27.01
C ASP A 573 -22.95 -4.41 26.07
N TRP A 574 -23.25 -4.57 24.77
CA TRP A 574 -22.28 -4.70 23.69
C TRP A 574 -22.90 -4.21 22.37
N PHE A 575 -22.07 -3.85 21.39
CA PHE A 575 -22.51 -3.50 20.04
C PHE A 575 -21.82 -4.35 18.95
N PRO A 576 -22.49 -4.62 17.82
CA PRO A 576 -21.88 -5.35 16.70
C PRO A 576 -20.84 -4.50 15.98
N VAL A 577 -19.74 -5.12 15.53
CA VAL A 577 -18.70 -4.48 14.69
C VAL A 577 -18.43 -5.30 13.44
N SER A 578 -18.41 -4.63 12.29
CA SER A 578 -18.12 -5.29 11.02
C SER A 578 -16.65 -5.72 10.96
N PRO A 579 -16.35 -6.97 10.57
CA PRO A 579 -14.98 -7.45 10.37
C PRO A 579 -14.31 -6.89 9.10
N PHE A 580 -15.04 -6.13 8.27
CA PHE A 580 -14.56 -5.64 6.96
C PHE A 580 -14.71 -4.13 6.74
N GLU A 581 -15.65 -3.47 7.43
CA GLU A 581 -15.99 -2.05 7.22
C GLU A 581 -15.93 -1.28 8.55
N PRO A 582 -15.59 0.03 8.55
CA PRO A 582 -15.68 0.87 9.74
C PRO A 582 -17.09 0.92 10.32
N THR A 583 -17.20 0.88 11.65
CA THR A 583 -18.47 0.89 12.39
C THR A 583 -18.51 2.07 13.36
N SER A 584 -19.45 3.00 13.18
CA SER A 584 -19.61 4.18 14.05
C SER A 584 -20.64 3.95 15.16
N VAL A 585 -20.37 4.47 16.36
CA VAL A 585 -21.15 4.26 17.59
C VAL A 585 -21.19 5.55 18.42
N ASN A 586 -22.31 5.78 19.11
CA ASN A 586 -22.51 6.95 19.95
C ASN A 586 -22.87 6.60 21.40
N PHE A 587 -22.30 7.33 22.35
CA PHE A 587 -22.58 7.27 23.78
C PHE A 587 -23.00 8.64 24.32
N LEU A 588 -23.53 8.71 25.54
CA LEU A 588 -23.83 9.96 26.22
C LEU A 588 -22.99 10.06 27.51
N PHE A 589 -22.18 11.11 27.60
CA PHE A 589 -21.27 11.35 28.72
C PHE A 589 -21.80 12.46 29.62
N HIS A 590 -21.65 12.30 30.93
CA HIS A 590 -22.32 13.09 31.95
C HIS A 590 -21.35 13.49 33.07
N ASN A 591 -21.34 14.77 33.43
CA ASN A 591 -20.61 15.24 34.60
C ASN A 591 -21.49 15.11 35.86
N ALA A 592 -21.28 14.04 36.64
CA ALA A 592 -21.93 13.82 37.93
C ALA A 592 -21.13 14.35 39.15
N ALA A 593 -20.05 15.13 38.91
CA ALA A 593 -19.20 15.72 39.94
C ALA A 593 -19.95 16.59 40.96
N ASN A 594 -19.28 16.94 42.07
CA ASN A 594 -19.84 17.92 43.00
C ASN A 594 -19.71 19.39 42.53
N GLY A 595 -18.99 19.66 41.43
CA GLY A 595 -18.78 20.99 40.86
C GLY A 595 -18.60 21.00 39.33
N GLN A 596 -17.97 22.06 38.80
CA GLN A 596 -17.58 22.13 37.38
C GLN A 596 -16.28 21.33 37.18
N ALA A 597 -16.23 20.46 36.17
CA ALA A 597 -15.08 19.60 35.88
C ALA A 597 -14.89 19.46 34.36
N GLY A 598 -13.64 19.32 33.92
CA GLY A 598 -13.31 18.94 32.56
C GLY A 598 -12.71 17.54 32.52
N TYR A 599 -12.80 16.88 31.37
CA TYR A 599 -12.37 15.50 31.18
C TYR A 599 -11.65 15.34 29.85
N ASP A 600 -10.48 14.70 29.88
CA ASP A 600 -9.80 14.20 28.71
C ASP A 600 -10.10 12.71 28.55
N LEU A 601 -10.38 12.31 27.31
CA LEU A 601 -10.90 11.00 26.96
C LEU A 601 -9.89 10.30 26.06
N PHE A 602 -9.53 9.07 26.36
CA PHE A 602 -8.57 8.27 25.61
C PHE A 602 -9.15 6.89 25.27
N LEU A 603 -8.92 6.45 24.04
CA LEU A 603 -9.37 5.15 23.53
C LEU A 603 -8.18 4.21 23.37
N THR A 604 -8.18 3.14 24.17
CA THR A 604 -7.21 2.04 24.02
C THR A 604 -7.89 0.89 23.28
N PRO A 605 -7.60 0.67 21.99
CA PRO A 605 -8.31 -0.30 21.17
C PRO A 605 -7.96 -1.76 21.54
N ALA A 606 -8.88 -2.67 21.26
CA ALA A 606 -8.62 -4.11 21.32
C ALA A 606 -7.53 -4.51 20.31
N LEU A 607 -6.77 -5.57 20.60
CA LEU A 607 -5.65 -6.05 19.78
C LEU A 607 -5.99 -6.16 18.28
N GLY A 608 -5.32 -5.34 17.46
CA GLY A 608 -5.45 -5.31 16.00
C GLY A 608 -6.52 -4.34 15.46
N TRP A 609 -7.49 -3.93 16.28
CA TRP A 609 -8.50 -2.94 15.91
C TRP A 609 -7.97 -1.52 16.09
N MET A 610 -8.63 -0.55 15.47
CA MET A 610 -8.45 0.87 15.78
C MET A 610 -9.79 1.46 16.23
N VAL A 611 -9.76 2.39 17.17
CA VAL A 611 -10.95 3.13 17.63
C VAL A 611 -10.54 4.59 17.80
N GLY A 612 -11.37 5.52 17.34
CA GLY A 612 -11.12 6.96 17.46
C GLY A 612 -12.40 7.78 17.56
N PHE A 613 -12.29 8.98 18.13
CA PHE A 613 -13.38 9.94 18.29
C PHE A 613 -13.65 10.69 16.98
N ASP A 614 -14.92 10.88 16.64
CA ASP A 614 -15.32 11.56 15.40
C ASP A 614 -15.36 13.09 15.57
N ASP A 615 -15.95 13.58 16.68
CA ASP A 615 -16.39 14.98 16.83
C ASP A 615 -15.78 15.75 18.03
N LEU A 616 -15.09 15.07 18.96
CA LEU A 616 -14.51 15.66 20.19
C LEU A 616 -12.99 15.85 20.13
N SER A 617 -12.41 15.68 18.95
CA SER A 617 -10.99 15.84 18.65
C SER A 617 -10.80 16.89 17.54
N SER A 618 -9.58 17.42 17.39
CA SER A 618 -9.26 18.37 16.31
C SER A 618 -9.19 17.74 14.91
N GLN A 619 -9.15 16.40 14.84
CA GLN A 619 -9.28 15.60 13.62
C GLN A 619 -10.04 14.31 13.96
N GLY A 620 -11.12 14.03 13.22
CA GLY A 620 -11.91 12.80 13.40
C GLY A 620 -11.06 11.55 13.17
N GLY A 621 -11.25 10.54 14.03
CA GLY A 621 -10.45 9.32 14.09
C GLY A 621 -9.28 9.35 15.09
N ALA A 622 -9.07 10.45 15.83
CA ALA A 622 -8.05 10.51 16.88
C ALA A 622 -8.40 9.62 18.09
N ASN A 623 -7.41 9.00 18.73
CA ASN A 623 -7.61 8.19 19.93
C ASN A 623 -7.66 9.00 21.24
N SER A 624 -7.57 10.32 21.17
CA SER A 624 -7.79 11.24 22.28
C SER A 624 -8.77 12.34 21.92
N ALA A 625 -9.53 12.79 22.91
CA ALA A 625 -10.54 13.85 22.82
C ALA A 625 -10.62 14.61 24.15
N SER A 626 -11.27 15.77 24.15
CA SER A 626 -11.52 16.55 25.37
C SER A 626 -12.96 17.02 25.42
N THR A 627 -13.58 16.93 26.59
CA THR A 627 -14.95 17.42 26.81
C THR A 627 -15.00 18.93 26.99
N GLY A 628 -13.86 19.56 27.32
CA GLY A 628 -13.81 20.89 27.90
C GLY A 628 -14.49 20.94 29.28
N MET A 629 -14.65 22.14 29.82
CA MET A 629 -15.23 22.36 31.16
C MET A 629 -16.76 22.18 31.15
N MET A 630 -17.23 21.07 31.73
CA MET A 630 -18.65 20.73 31.88
C MET A 630 -19.20 21.19 33.23
N ALA A 631 -20.39 21.78 33.25
CA ALA A 631 -21.10 22.14 34.48
C ALA A 631 -21.63 20.89 35.23
N LYS A 632 -21.88 21.02 36.54
CA LYS A 632 -22.52 19.98 37.39
C LYS A 632 -23.85 19.54 36.77
N GLY A 633 -23.94 18.28 36.34
CA GLY A 633 -25.12 17.69 35.68
C GLY A 633 -25.21 17.92 34.16
N GLU A 634 -24.17 18.44 33.50
CA GLU A 634 -24.14 18.62 32.04
C GLU A 634 -23.89 17.30 31.30
N LYS A 635 -24.47 17.16 30.09
CA LYS A 635 -24.36 15.96 29.25
C LYS A 635 -23.97 16.29 27.82
N ILE A 636 -23.03 15.53 27.24
CA ILE A 636 -22.57 15.67 25.86
C ILE A 636 -22.54 14.31 25.12
N PRO A 637 -22.79 14.26 23.80
CA PRO A 637 -22.62 13.04 23.03
C PRO A 637 -21.14 12.77 22.73
N ILE A 638 -20.73 11.50 22.83
CA ILE A 638 -19.43 11.01 22.34
C ILE A 638 -19.71 10.14 21.11
N ASN A 639 -19.18 10.52 19.95
CA ASN A 639 -19.22 9.71 18.73
C ASN A 639 -17.84 9.10 18.48
N ILE A 640 -17.78 7.80 18.19
CA ILE A 640 -16.56 7.06 17.86
C ILE A 640 -16.75 6.23 16.59
N THR A 641 -15.65 5.99 15.88
CA THR A 641 -15.57 5.01 14.79
C THR A 641 -14.56 3.92 15.12
N VAL A 642 -15.02 2.66 15.02
CA VAL A 642 -14.24 1.43 15.17
C VAL A 642 -13.84 0.92 13.79
N ILE A 643 -12.56 0.63 13.56
CA ILE A 643 -12.02 0.19 12.27
C ILE A 643 -11.40 -1.21 12.43
N PRO A 644 -11.75 -2.19 11.57
CA PRO A 644 -11.28 -3.56 11.69
C PRO A 644 -9.79 -3.76 11.32
N PRO A 645 -9.13 -4.80 11.90
CA PRO A 645 -7.80 -5.24 11.51
C PRO A 645 -7.73 -5.68 10.03
N GLN A 646 -6.52 -5.66 9.48
CA GLN A 646 -6.21 -6.28 8.17
C GLN A 646 -6.29 -7.82 8.19
N VAL A 647 -6.42 -8.44 9.37
CA VAL A 647 -6.57 -9.89 9.56
C VAL A 647 -7.92 -10.15 10.20
N THR A 648 -8.82 -10.79 9.44
CA THR A 648 -10.21 -11.05 9.85
C THR A 648 -10.27 -11.97 11.07
N LEU A 649 -11.06 -11.58 12.08
CA LEU A 649 -11.38 -12.43 13.24
C LEU A 649 -12.66 -13.23 13.02
N VAL A 650 -12.74 -14.40 13.66
CA VAL A 650 -13.92 -15.28 13.61
C VAL A 650 -15.18 -14.54 14.07
N GLY A 651 -16.28 -14.72 13.34
CA GLY A 651 -17.58 -14.15 13.68
C GLY A 651 -18.04 -14.57 15.09
N GLY A 652 -18.71 -13.67 15.79
CA GLY A 652 -19.16 -13.88 17.16
C GLY A 652 -18.07 -13.72 18.24
N THR A 653 -16.82 -13.39 17.88
CA THR A 653 -15.76 -13.05 18.85
C THR A 653 -16.16 -11.80 19.65
N GLU A 654 -16.14 -11.91 20.98
CA GLU A 654 -16.34 -10.78 21.90
C GLU A 654 -14.98 -10.12 22.19
N LEU A 655 -14.95 -8.79 22.10
CA LEU A 655 -13.77 -7.95 22.25
C LEU A 655 -14.12 -6.79 23.18
N THR A 656 -13.13 -6.27 23.89
CA THR A 656 -13.30 -5.11 24.77
C THR A 656 -12.20 -4.11 24.45
N PHE A 657 -12.58 -2.85 24.27
CA PHE A 657 -11.67 -1.72 24.24
C PHE A 657 -11.89 -0.86 25.50
N LEU A 658 -10.91 -0.05 25.84
CA LEU A 658 -10.94 0.77 27.05
C LEU A 658 -11.23 2.22 26.67
N LEU A 659 -12.21 2.83 27.34
CA LEU A 659 -12.33 4.27 27.44
C LEU A 659 -11.69 4.70 28.77
N THR A 660 -10.51 5.28 28.68
CA THR A 660 -9.82 5.90 29.82
C THR A 660 -10.26 7.36 29.91
N ILE A 661 -10.76 7.77 31.08
CA ILE A 661 -11.19 9.13 31.36
C ILE A 661 -10.22 9.72 32.38
N VAL A 662 -9.55 10.82 32.03
CA VAL A 662 -8.64 11.55 32.91
C VAL A 662 -9.25 12.90 33.25
N THR A 663 -9.25 13.27 34.52
CA THR A 663 -9.88 14.52 34.96
C THR A 663 -8.94 15.72 34.83
N GLN A 664 -9.49 16.86 34.42
CA GLN A 664 -8.77 18.14 34.30
C GLN A 664 -8.70 18.85 35.66
N SER A 665 -8.06 18.22 36.64
CA SER A 665 -7.85 18.69 38.02
C SER A 665 -6.37 18.64 38.41
N GLU A 666 -5.97 19.33 39.49
CA GLU A 666 -4.58 19.28 39.99
C GLU A 666 -4.18 17.86 40.41
N ASP A 667 -5.08 17.17 41.13
CA ASP A 667 -5.07 15.72 41.28
C ASP A 667 -5.91 15.12 40.14
N ALA A 668 -5.26 14.66 39.08
CA ALA A 668 -5.93 14.01 37.95
C ALA A 668 -6.27 12.55 38.30
N GLU A 669 -7.57 12.23 38.33
CA GLU A 669 -8.07 10.87 38.51
C GLU A 669 -8.24 10.19 37.15
N GLU A 670 -7.85 8.92 37.07
CA GLU A 670 -7.97 8.08 35.87
C GLU A 670 -9.00 6.97 36.11
N ILE A 671 -10.03 6.94 35.26
CA ILE A 671 -11.14 5.97 35.33
C ILE A 671 -11.21 5.20 34.01
N GLU A 672 -11.03 3.89 34.08
CA GLU A 672 -11.09 2.98 32.93
C GLU A 672 -12.48 2.33 32.82
N ILE A 673 -13.21 2.63 31.74
CA ILE A 673 -14.49 2.00 31.42
C ILE A 673 -14.28 0.97 30.29
N PRO A 674 -14.45 -0.34 30.56
CA PRO A 674 -14.39 -1.37 29.53
C PRO A 674 -15.67 -1.36 28.68
N ILE A 675 -15.53 -1.11 27.38
CA ILE A 675 -16.64 -1.11 26.42
C ILE A 675 -16.54 -2.36 25.55
N SER A 676 -17.57 -3.20 25.60
CA SER A 676 -17.62 -4.47 24.87
C SER A 676 -18.22 -4.32 23.47
N MET A 677 -17.64 -5.03 22.51
CA MET A 677 -18.07 -5.11 21.13
C MET A 677 -17.99 -6.55 20.62
N LYS A 678 -18.78 -6.90 19.59
CA LYS A 678 -18.86 -8.26 19.07
C LYS A 678 -18.72 -8.30 17.57
N VAL A 679 -17.79 -9.11 17.07
CA VAL A 679 -17.52 -9.23 15.63
C VAL A 679 -18.72 -9.84 14.92
N GLU A 680 -19.24 -9.18 13.89
CA GLU A 680 -20.36 -9.68 13.08
C GLU A 680 -19.99 -10.97 12.33
N GLU A 681 -20.99 -11.84 12.14
CA GLU A 681 -20.89 -13.06 11.34
C GLU A 681 -21.20 -12.75 9.87
N VAL A 682 -20.19 -12.84 9.00
CA VAL A 682 -20.28 -12.47 7.58
C VAL A 682 -19.93 -13.68 6.69
N PRO A 683 -20.93 -14.41 6.17
CA PRO A 683 -20.71 -15.48 5.20
C PRO A 683 -20.31 -14.89 3.84
N ARG A 684 -19.13 -15.27 3.34
CA ARG A 684 -18.63 -14.85 2.03
C ARG A 684 -17.70 -15.92 1.45
N ILE A 685 -17.83 -16.19 0.15
CA ILE A 685 -16.90 -17.02 -0.60
C ILE A 685 -16.62 -16.38 -1.95
N ASP A 686 -15.47 -16.72 -2.52
CA ASP A 686 -15.14 -16.42 -3.91
C ASP A 686 -14.93 -17.74 -4.69
N ILE A 687 -15.47 -17.81 -5.92
CA ILE A 687 -15.41 -19.00 -6.78
C ILE A 687 -14.55 -18.70 -8.01
N ILE A 688 -13.36 -19.27 -8.05
CA ILE A 688 -12.35 -19.06 -9.09
C ILE A 688 -12.32 -20.26 -10.04
N SER A 689 -12.48 -20.01 -11.35
CA SER A 689 -12.30 -21.03 -12.40
C SER A 689 -10.99 -20.77 -13.14
N SER A 690 -10.04 -21.72 -13.07
CA SER A 690 -8.76 -21.62 -13.80
C SER A 690 -8.87 -22.03 -15.27
N THR A 691 -9.96 -22.66 -15.70
CA THR A 691 -10.17 -23.05 -17.10
C THR A 691 -10.71 -21.89 -17.95
N ASN A 692 -9.97 -21.52 -18.99
CA ASN A 692 -10.48 -20.74 -20.11
C ASN A 692 -10.84 -21.65 -21.29
N TYR A 693 -12.01 -21.42 -21.87
CA TYR A 693 -12.55 -22.13 -23.02
C TYR A 693 -13.14 -21.12 -24.01
N GLY A 694 -13.01 -21.41 -25.30
CA GLY A 694 -13.59 -20.61 -26.39
C GLY A 694 -14.92 -21.17 -26.85
N ASP A 695 -15.22 -21.04 -28.14
CA ASP A 695 -16.35 -21.73 -28.76
C ASP A 695 -16.08 -23.24 -28.84
N LEU A 696 -17.10 -24.06 -28.55
CA LEU A 696 -16.99 -25.49 -28.32
C LEU A 696 -17.69 -26.28 -29.42
N SER A 697 -17.10 -27.36 -29.90
CA SER A 697 -17.78 -28.23 -30.87
C SER A 697 -18.83 -29.10 -30.19
N LYS A 698 -19.83 -29.52 -30.96
CA LYS A 698 -20.68 -30.66 -30.58
C LYS A 698 -19.83 -31.93 -30.38
N ASP A 699 -20.35 -32.86 -29.59
CA ASP A 699 -19.71 -34.13 -29.20
C ASP A 699 -18.32 -34.00 -28.54
N SER A 700 -18.06 -32.85 -27.88
CA SER A 700 -16.83 -32.60 -27.13
C SER A 700 -17.02 -32.64 -25.61
N VAL A 701 -15.91 -32.59 -24.87
CA VAL A 701 -15.88 -32.63 -23.40
C VAL A 701 -15.22 -31.36 -22.86
N LEU A 702 -15.86 -30.71 -21.89
CA LEU A 702 -15.33 -29.54 -21.20
C LEU A 702 -15.04 -29.88 -19.72
N SER A 703 -13.81 -29.64 -19.27
CA SER A 703 -13.40 -29.83 -17.87
C SER A 703 -13.07 -28.49 -17.20
N LEU A 704 -13.86 -28.11 -16.21
CA LEU A 704 -13.70 -26.89 -15.43
C LEU A 704 -13.13 -27.21 -14.05
N ASN A 705 -11.98 -26.62 -13.72
CA ASN A 705 -11.39 -26.69 -12.38
C ASN A 705 -11.83 -25.47 -11.57
N PHE A 706 -12.39 -25.72 -10.39
CA PHE A 706 -12.84 -24.69 -9.45
C PHE A 706 -12.02 -24.71 -8.18
N LEU A 707 -11.61 -23.53 -7.74
CA LEU A 707 -11.11 -23.22 -6.41
C LEU A 707 -12.17 -22.35 -5.72
N VAL A 708 -12.63 -22.78 -4.55
CA VAL A 708 -13.57 -22.04 -3.71
C VAL A 708 -12.82 -21.60 -2.46
N GLU A 709 -12.77 -20.30 -2.22
CA GLU A 709 -12.07 -19.72 -1.06
C GLU A 709 -13.08 -19.07 -0.12
N ASN A 710 -12.98 -19.35 1.19
CA ASN A 710 -13.80 -18.69 2.20
C ASN A 710 -13.17 -17.36 2.58
N THR A 711 -13.65 -16.28 1.95
CA THR A 711 -13.26 -14.90 2.21
C THR A 711 -14.16 -14.22 3.26
N GLY A 712 -15.05 -14.99 3.90
CA GLY A 712 -15.80 -14.61 5.09
C GLY A 712 -15.10 -14.98 6.39
N ASN A 713 -15.81 -14.87 7.51
CA ASN A 713 -15.24 -15.10 8.85
C ASN A 713 -15.96 -16.18 9.68
N ILE A 714 -16.77 -17.03 9.03
CA ILE A 714 -17.44 -18.17 9.65
C ILE A 714 -17.24 -19.45 8.82
N ASP A 715 -17.37 -20.60 9.48
CA ASP A 715 -17.35 -21.91 8.80
C ASP A 715 -18.66 -22.12 8.02
N LEU A 716 -18.56 -22.54 6.76
CA LEU A 716 -19.71 -22.72 5.86
C LEU A 716 -19.90 -24.21 5.51
N ASN A 717 -21.15 -24.66 5.39
CA ASN A 717 -21.48 -26.02 4.98
C ASN A 717 -22.21 -25.99 3.64
N LEU A 718 -21.42 -25.99 2.56
CA LEU A 718 -21.87 -25.65 1.22
C LEU A 718 -22.39 -26.87 0.47
N SER A 719 -23.60 -26.75 -0.07
CA SER A 719 -24.24 -27.71 -0.96
C SER A 719 -24.20 -27.17 -2.40
N PRO A 720 -23.62 -27.90 -3.37
CA PRO A 720 -23.53 -27.49 -4.76
C PRO A 720 -24.81 -27.77 -5.56
N GLN A 721 -25.16 -26.83 -6.44
CA GLN A 721 -26.18 -26.98 -7.47
C GLN A 721 -25.61 -26.51 -8.82
N ILE A 722 -25.79 -27.33 -9.86
CA ILE A 722 -25.31 -27.04 -11.22
C ILE A 722 -26.53 -26.85 -12.13
N ILE A 723 -26.49 -25.84 -12.99
CA ILE A 723 -27.50 -25.58 -14.01
C ILE A 723 -26.78 -25.49 -15.37
N THR A 724 -27.25 -26.26 -16.35
CA THR A 724 -26.65 -26.36 -17.68
C THR A 724 -27.62 -25.96 -18.80
N PRO A 725 -27.13 -25.52 -19.96
CA PRO A 725 -27.95 -25.35 -21.17
C PRO A 725 -28.49 -26.69 -21.68
N LEU A 726 -29.46 -26.63 -22.61
CA LEU A 726 -30.03 -27.84 -23.23
C LEU A 726 -28.95 -28.62 -24.00
N GLY A 727 -28.96 -29.95 -23.86
CA GLY A 727 -28.00 -30.87 -24.49
C GLY A 727 -26.61 -30.94 -23.84
N TRP A 728 -26.46 -30.43 -22.60
CA TRP A 728 -25.24 -30.54 -21.80
C TRP A 728 -25.45 -31.48 -20.61
N GLU A 729 -24.66 -32.55 -20.52
CA GLU A 729 -24.71 -33.52 -19.42
C GLU A 729 -23.52 -33.35 -18.47
N VAL A 730 -23.77 -33.35 -17.15
CA VAL A 730 -22.70 -33.31 -16.14
C VAL A 730 -22.29 -34.73 -15.79
N THR A 731 -21.01 -35.09 -15.97
CA THR A 731 -20.51 -36.46 -15.76
C THR A 731 -19.84 -36.67 -14.40
N THR A 732 -19.61 -35.60 -13.64
CA THR A 732 -19.05 -35.61 -12.28
C THR A 732 -20.06 -35.13 -11.23
N SER A 733 -19.99 -35.68 -10.02
CA SER A 733 -20.80 -35.23 -8.87
C SER A 733 -19.92 -34.59 -7.79
N VAL A 734 -20.31 -33.42 -7.30
CA VAL A 734 -19.70 -32.78 -6.11
C VAL A 734 -20.63 -33.01 -4.92
N SER A 735 -20.11 -33.57 -3.83
CA SER A 735 -20.85 -33.74 -2.58
C SER A 735 -20.84 -32.45 -1.75
N PRO A 736 -21.82 -32.20 -0.88
CA PRO A 736 -21.73 -31.11 0.10
C PRO A 736 -20.47 -31.23 0.96
N PHE A 737 -19.83 -30.10 1.24
CA PHE A 737 -18.57 -30.03 1.99
C PHE A 737 -18.60 -28.90 3.02
N SER A 738 -17.85 -29.09 4.11
CA SER A 738 -17.56 -28.02 5.06
C SER A 738 -16.33 -27.25 4.60
N LEU A 739 -16.41 -25.92 4.65
CA LEU A 739 -15.38 -24.99 4.25
C LEU A 739 -15.08 -24.08 5.45
N PRO A 740 -13.99 -24.33 6.20
CA PRO A 740 -13.61 -23.51 7.34
C PRO A 740 -13.40 -22.04 6.97
N TRP A 741 -13.54 -21.12 7.93
CA TRP A 741 -13.10 -19.73 7.76
C TRP A 741 -11.61 -19.69 7.37
N SER A 742 -11.23 -18.84 6.42
CA SER A 742 -9.91 -18.83 5.74
C SER A 742 -9.50 -20.11 5.00
N GLY A 743 -10.36 -21.12 4.92
CA GLY A 743 -10.12 -22.36 4.19
C GLY A 743 -10.45 -22.26 2.70
N ASN A 744 -9.92 -23.20 1.91
CA ASN A 744 -10.27 -23.36 0.50
C ASN A 744 -10.63 -24.82 0.16
N ASN A 745 -11.27 -25.01 -1.00
CA ASN A 745 -11.63 -26.32 -1.53
C ASN A 745 -11.49 -26.35 -3.06
N GLU A 746 -10.85 -27.38 -3.60
CA GLU A 746 -10.70 -27.58 -5.05
C GLU A 746 -11.48 -28.79 -5.53
N PHE A 747 -12.19 -28.65 -6.65
CA PHE A 747 -12.85 -29.75 -7.35
C PHE A 747 -12.93 -29.50 -8.86
N GLN A 748 -13.28 -30.55 -9.61
CA GLN A 748 -13.42 -30.51 -11.07
C GLN A 748 -14.85 -30.87 -11.48
N LEU A 749 -15.43 -30.09 -12.39
CA LEU A 749 -16.67 -30.41 -13.09
C LEU A 749 -16.36 -30.79 -14.55
N ILE A 750 -16.87 -31.93 -15.00
CA ILE A 750 -16.74 -32.40 -16.38
C ILE A 750 -18.13 -32.40 -17.03
N PHE A 751 -18.22 -31.76 -18.19
CA PHE A 751 -19.44 -31.63 -18.99
C PHE A 751 -19.26 -32.33 -20.33
N GLN A 752 -20.23 -33.18 -20.71
CA GLN A 752 -20.37 -33.75 -22.03
C GLN A 752 -21.30 -32.86 -22.86
N ILE A 753 -20.80 -32.38 -24.00
CA ILE A 753 -21.53 -31.55 -24.95
C ILE A 753 -22.09 -32.49 -26.02
N THR A 754 -23.41 -32.66 -26.09
CA THR A 754 -24.05 -33.58 -27.05
C THR A 754 -24.27 -32.96 -28.42
N ASP A 755 -24.61 -33.77 -29.42
CA ASP A 755 -25.12 -33.38 -30.73
C ASP A 755 -26.32 -32.40 -30.67
N THR A 756 -27.16 -32.48 -29.62
CA THR A 756 -28.28 -31.57 -29.36
C THR A 756 -27.91 -30.29 -28.62
N ALA A 757 -26.63 -30.11 -28.22
CA ALA A 757 -26.22 -28.99 -27.36
C ALA A 757 -26.48 -27.61 -27.98
N THR A 758 -27.03 -26.72 -27.15
CA THR A 758 -27.23 -25.30 -27.45
C THR A 758 -26.27 -24.43 -26.66
N SER A 759 -25.89 -23.26 -27.20
CA SER A 759 -25.20 -22.22 -26.44
C SER A 759 -26.07 -21.69 -25.28
N GLY A 760 -25.44 -21.30 -24.17
CA GLY A 760 -26.12 -20.73 -23.01
C GLY A 760 -25.18 -20.54 -21.81
N GLU A 761 -25.71 -20.08 -20.69
CA GLU A 761 -24.95 -19.93 -19.45
C GLU A 761 -24.77 -21.28 -18.74
N LEU A 762 -23.54 -21.58 -18.32
CA LEU A 762 -23.26 -22.57 -17.28
C LEU A 762 -23.33 -21.85 -15.94
N GLU A 763 -24.18 -22.30 -15.01
CA GLU A 763 -24.25 -21.74 -13.66
C GLU A 763 -23.89 -22.78 -12.60
N PHE A 764 -23.12 -22.34 -11.61
CA PHE A 764 -22.75 -23.12 -10.44
C PHE A 764 -23.07 -22.33 -9.18
N ILE A 765 -23.89 -22.90 -8.31
CA ILE A 765 -24.39 -22.26 -7.09
C ILE A 765 -23.90 -23.08 -5.89
N LEU A 766 -23.30 -22.42 -4.90
CA LEU A 766 -23.02 -22.98 -3.59
C LEU A 766 -23.93 -22.32 -2.57
N SER A 767 -24.54 -23.10 -1.67
CA SER A 767 -25.42 -22.57 -0.63
C SER A 767 -25.43 -23.43 0.64
N ASP A 768 -25.61 -22.80 1.80
CA ASP A 768 -25.84 -23.49 3.09
C ASP A 768 -27.31 -23.43 3.57
N GLY A 769 -28.16 -22.71 2.83
CA GLY A 769 -29.57 -22.48 3.13
C GLY A 769 -29.88 -21.05 3.60
N SER A 770 -28.91 -20.38 4.24
CA SER A 770 -28.96 -18.96 4.63
C SER A 770 -28.17 -18.07 3.67
N PHE A 771 -27.03 -18.55 3.20
CA PHE A 771 -26.14 -17.91 2.24
C PHE A 771 -26.15 -18.68 0.92
N SER A 772 -26.00 -17.96 -0.19
CA SER A 772 -25.80 -18.54 -1.52
C SER A 772 -24.92 -17.66 -2.40
N HIS A 773 -23.95 -18.25 -3.08
CA HIS A 773 -23.09 -17.58 -4.05
C HIS A 773 -23.15 -18.30 -5.41
N ARG A 774 -23.10 -17.53 -6.50
CA ARG A 774 -23.26 -18.03 -7.87
C ARG A 774 -22.08 -17.64 -8.74
N TRP A 775 -21.47 -18.62 -9.38
CA TRP A 775 -20.61 -18.45 -10.54
C TRP A 775 -21.40 -18.71 -11.82
N ASN A 776 -21.22 -17.90 -12.85
CA ASN A 776 -21.75 -18.17 -14.19
C ASN A 776 -20.77 -17.77 -15.30
N LYS A 777 -20.86 -18.44 -16.45
CA LYS A 777 -20.07 -18.13 -17.64
C LYS A 777 -20.75 -18.65 -18.91
N SER A 778 -20.81 -17.81 -19.93
CA SER A 778 -21.37 -18.12 -21.24
C SER A 778 -20.57 -19.24 -21.92
N ALA A 779 -21.26 -20.28 -22.41
CA ALA A 779 -20.70 -21.33 -23.24
C ALA A 779 -21.33 -21.30 -24.64
N ASN A 780 -20.50 -21.11 -25.66
CA ASN A 780 -20.92 -21.09 -27.07
C ASN A 780 -20.69 -22.46 -27.70
N VAL A 781 -21.69 -23.00 -28.39
CA VAL A 781 -21.56 -24.22 -29.21
C VAL A 781 -21.52 -23.84 -30.69
N LEU A 782 -20.47 -24.27 -31.40
CA LEU A 782 -20.26 -24.03 -32.82
C LEU A 782 -21.36 -24.69 -33.66
N GLN A 783 -21.78 -23.97 -34.72
CA GLN A 783 -22.69 -24.46 -35.75
C GLN A 783 -21.98 -24.40 -37.10
N THR A 784 -21.91 -25.52 -37.82
CA THR A 784 -21.32 -25.61 -39.16
C THR A 784 -22.36 -25.27 -40.24
N PRO A 785 -21.96 -24.71 -41.41
CA PRO A 785 -22.84 -24.59 -42.57
C PRO A 785 -23.33 -25.97 -43.06
N ASP A 786 -24.48 -25.99 -43.76
CA ASP A 786 -25.04 -27.23 -44.35
C ASP A 786 -25.54 -26.90 -45.76
N GLY A 787 -24.66 -27.07 -46.74
CA GLY A 787 -24.85 -26.60 -48.11
C GLY A 787 -25.43 -27.66 -49.03
N THR A 788 -26.49 -27.34 -49.76
CA THR A 788 -27.09 -28.23 -50.78
C THR A 788 -26.89 -27.70 -52.21
N LEU A 789 -26.84 -28.62 -53.17
CA LEU A 789 -26.61 -28.33 -54.58
C LEU A 789 -27.61 -29.13 -55.44
N SER A 790 -28.43 -28.45 -56.22
CA SER A 790 -29.43 -29.09 -57.09
C SER A 790 -29.41 -28.52 -58.52
N PHE A 791 -29.66 -29.38 -59.51
CA PHE A 791 -29.61 -28.97 -60.93
C PHE A 791 -30.85 -28.14 -61.29
N ALA A 792 -30.65 -27.01 -61.97
CA ALA A 792 -31.73 -26.11 -62.37
C ALA A 792 -32.05 -26.19 -63.87
N ARG A 793 -31.04 -26.07 -64.74
CA ARG A 793 -31.19 -26.09 -66.21
C ARG A 793 -29.85 -26.22 -66.93
N LEU A 794 -29.90 -26.68 -68.17
CA LEU A 794 -28.81 -26.63 -69.15
C LEU A 794 -29.26 -25.76 -70.34
N GLU A 795 -28.41 -24.87 -70.83
CA GLU A 795 -28.65 -24.02 -72.00
C GLU A 795 -27.51 -24.14 -73.01
N ILE A 796 -27.83 -24.49 -74.26
CA ILE A 796 -26.90 -24.70 -75.38
C ILE A 796 -27.48 -23.99 -76.60
N GLU A 797 -26.74 -23.06 -77.20
CA GLU A 797 -27.15 -22.23 -78.35
C GLU A 797 -28.55 -21.58 -78.27
N GLY A 798 -29.09 -21.40 -77.06
CA GLY A 798 -30.40 -20.79 -76.77
C GLY A 798 -31.55 -21.78 -76.57
N GLU A 799 -31.35 -23.07 -76.83
CA GLU A 799 -32.25 -24.14 -76.39
C GLU A 799 -32.00 -24.50 -74.91
N LYS A 800 -33.02 -25.05 -74.24
CA LYS A 800 -33.05 -25.21 -72.77
C LYS A 800 -33.58 -26.57 -72.35
N TRP A 801 -32.87 -27.21 -71.44
CA TRP A 801 -33.19 -28.52 -70.89
C TRP A 801 -33.32 -28.47 -69.36
N THR A 802 -34.20 -29.31 -68.83
CA THR A 802 -34.50 -29.42 -67.38
C THR A 802 -33.79 -30.60 -66.71
N ASP A 803 -33.04 -31.39 -67.48
CA ASP A 803 -32.13 -32.42 -67.01
C ASP A 803 -30.68 -32.10 -67.42
N VAL A 804 -29.72 -32.73 -66.77
CA VAL A 804 -28.29 -32.44 -66.91
C VAL A 804 -27.66 -33.06 -68.17
N MET A 805 -28.37 -33.94 -68.87
CA MET A 805 -27.89 -34.62 -70.10
C MET A 805 -28.44 -33.99 -71.39
N GLY A 806 -29.48 -33.17 -71.26
CA GLY A 806 -30.02 -32.30 -72.30
C GLY A 806 -30.38 -33.02 -73.61
N PRO A 807 -29.75 -32.68 -74.75
CA PRO A 807 -30.03 -33.33 -76.03
C PRO A 807 -29.51 -34.77 -76.11
N GLY A 808 -28.78 -35.26 -75.10
CA GLY A 808 -28.20 -36.60 -75.04
C GLY A 808 -26.83 -36.72 -75.71
N SER A 809 -26.59 -36.00 -76.82
CA SER A 809 -25.27 -35.82 -77.44
C SER A 809 -24.92 -34.35 -77.55
N HIS A 810 -23.67 -34.00 -77.21
CA HIS A 810 -23.20 -32.64 -77.00
C HIS A 810 -22.24 -32.19 -78.12
N PRO A 811 -22.50 -31.06 -78.78
CA PRO A 811 -21.65 -30.58 -79.87
C PRO A 811 -20.30 -30.06 -79.35
N PRO A 812 -19.16 -30.50 -79.93
CA PRO A 812 -17.86 -29.89 -79.66
C PRO A 812 -17.81 -28.44 -80.16
N ASN A 813 -16.93 -27.63 -79.55
CA ASN A 813 -16.79 -26.18 -79.79
C ASN A 813 -18.08 -25.34 -79.60
N LYS A 814 -19.01 -25.79 -78.74
CA LYS A 814 -20.19 -25.02 -78.29
C LYS A 814 -20.19 -24.85 -76.78
N ILE A 815 -20.48 -23.63 -76.31
CA ILE A 815 -20.57 -23.33 -74.87
C ILE A 815 -21.91 -23.83 -74.35
N MET A 816 -21.85 -24.60 -73.27
CA MET A 816 -22.98 -25.21 -72.57
C MET A 816 -23.07 -24.63 -71.15
N ASN A 817 -24.17 -23.95 -70.84
CA ASN A 817 -24.36 -23.27 -69.55
C ASN A 817 -25.21 -24.11 -68.60
N PHE A 818 -24.56 -24.75 -67.63
CA PHE A 818 -25.18 -25.50 -66.55
C PHE A 818 -25.53 -24.56 -65.40
N SER A 819 -26.81 -24.44 -65.06
CA SER A 819 -27.27 -23.66 -63.90
C SER A 819 -27.66 -24.59 -62.76
N TRP A 820 -27.25 -24.24 -61.54
CA TRP A 820 -27.50 -24.98 -60.30
C TRP A 820 -28.12 -24.05 -59.26
N VAL A 821 -29.06 -24.55 -58.46
CA VAL A 821 -29.51 -23.87 -57.23
C VAL A 821 -28.65 -24.36 -56.07
N VAL A 822 -28.09 -23.40 -55.34
CA VAL A 822 -27.26 -23.61 -54.16
C VAL A 822 -28.03 -23.08 -52.95
N SER A 823 -28.27 -23.91 -51.93
CA SER A 823 -28.92 -23.50 -50.68
C SER A 823 -28.01 -23.73 -49.47
N ASN A 824 -28.36 -23.10 -48.35
CA ASN A 824 -27.78 -23.37 -47.04
C ASN A 824 -28.90 -23.59 -46.02
N ASP A 825 -28.98 -24.80 -45.47
CA ASP A 825 -30.05 -25.20 -44.55
C ASP A 825 -29.68 -24.92 -43.08
N ALA A 826 -28.40 -24.60 -42.81
CA ALA A 826 -27.89 -24.22 -41.50
C ALA A 826 -28.17 -22.74 -41.15
N THR A 827 -28.09 -22.41 -39.86
CA THR A 827 -28.25 -21.06 -39.32
C THR A 827 -27.04 -20.14 -39.52
N THR A 828 -25.87 -20.67 -39.86
CA THR A 828 -24.63 -19.94 -40.06
C THR A 828 -24.45 -19.51 -41.52
N LEU A 829 -23.81 -18.36 -41.74
CA LEU A 829 -23.59 -17.81 -43.09
C LEU A 829 -22.51 -18.64 -43.81
N TRP A 830 -22.81 -19.13 -45.02
CA TRP A 830 -21.90 -19.95 -45.83
C TRP A 830 -21.20 -19.11 -46.91
N PHE A 831 -19.91 -19.34 -47.16
CA PHE A 831 -19.10 -18.62 -48.15
C PHE A 831 -18.49 -19.56 -49.22
N PRO A 832 -19.31 -20.28 -50.01
CA PRO A 832 -18.82 -21.29 -50.94
C PRO A 832 -18.07 -20.68 -52.13
N ILE A 833 -16.87 -21.21 -52.39
CA ILE A 833 -16.14 -20.96 -53.65
C ILE A 833 -16.45 -22.09 -54.63
N ALA A 834 -17.02 -21.74 -55.79
CA ALA A 834 -17.32 -22.70 -56.85
C ALA A 834 -16.10 -22.97 -57.75
N SER A 835 -15.87 -24.24 -58.07
CA SER A 835 -14.79 -24.68 -58.95
C SER A 835 -15.19 -25.91 -59.77
N ILE A 836 -14.59 -26.09 -60.95
CA ILE A 836 -14.75 -27.29 -61.78
C ILE A 836 -13.44 -28.06 -61.79
N ALA A 837 -13.53 -29.39 -61.66
CA ALA A 837 -12.48 -30.32 -62.02
C ALA A 837 -12.98 -31.17 -63.20
N SER A 838 -12.32 -31.08 -64.35
CA SER A 838 -12.68 -31.79 -65.60
C SER A 838 -11.58 -32.74 -66.06
N SER A 839 -11.95 -33.72 -66.91
CA SER A 839 -11.01 -34.55 -67.67
C SER A 839 -10.45 -33.79 -68.89
N ASP A 840 -9.33 -34.28 -69.43
CA ASP A 840 -8.74 -33.77 -70.68
C ASP A 840 -9.80 -33.65 -71.80
N GLY A 841 -9.79 -32.52 -72.53
CA GLY A 841 -10.77 -32.21 -73.58
C GLY A 841 -12.04 -31.48 -73.12
N ILE A 842 -12.22 -31.25 -71.81
CA ILE A 842 -13.24 -30.33 -71.28
C ILE A 842 -12.57 -29.17 -70.54
N ILE A 843 -12.96 -27.95 -70.92
CA ILE A 843 -12.66 -26.72 -70.14
C ILE A 843 -13.96 -26.09 -69.64
N GLY A 844 -13.91 -25.49 -68.45
CA GLY A 844 -15.07 -24.84 -67.87
C GLY A 844 -14.77 -23.93 -66.68
N ALA A 845 -15.69 -22.99 -66.42
CA ALA A 845 -15.62 -22.04 -65.31
C ALA A 845 -17.03 -21.75 -64.76
N CYS A 846 -17.11 -21.36 -63.49
CA CYS A 846 -18.37 -20.97 -62.84
C CYS A 846 -18.37 -19.50 -62.42
N SER A 847 -19.56 -18.93 -62.24
CA SER A 847 -19.76 -17.61 -61.63
C SER A 847 -19.42 -17.63 -60.13
N ASP A 848 -19.00 -16.48 -59.60
CA ASP A 848 -18.86 -16.27 -58.15
C ASP A 848 -20.22 -16.40 -57.44
N LEU A 849 -20.20 -16.84 -56.18
CA LEU A 849 -21.37 -16.89 -55.29
C LEU A 849 -21.25 -15.84 -54.18
N PRO A 850 -22.36 -15.19 -53.76
CA PRO A 850 -22.39 -14.39 -52.55
C PRO A 850 -22.45 -15.29 -51.30
N SER A 851 -22.38 -14.68 -50.11
CA SER A 851 -22.62 -15.40 -48.86
C SER A 851 -24.08 -15.84 -48.74
N ILE A 852 -24.32 -17.12 -48.46
CA ILE A 852 -25.66 -17.73 -48.45
C ILE A 852 -26.13 -17.89 -46.99
N GLY A 853 -27.21 -17.20 -46.61
CA GLY A 853 -27.87 -17.35 -45.32
C GLY A 853 -28.84 -18.54 -45.26
N LYS A 854 -29.41 -18.78 -44.08
CA LYS A 854 -30.36 -19.88 -43.86
C LYS A 854 -31.56 -19.82 -44.81
N ASN A 855 -31.83 -20.93 -45.49
CA ASN A 855 -32.90 -21.08 -46.48
C ASN A 855 -32.84 -20.05 -47.63
N GLN A 856 -31.67 -19.44 -47.88
CA GLN A 856 -31.43 -18.60 -49.04
C GLN A 856 -30.99 -19.50 -50.21
N GLU A 857 -31.52 -19.25 -51.40
CA GLU A 857 -31.19 -19.95 -52.64
C GLU A 857 -30.47 -18.99 -53.58
N GLU A 858 -29.32 -19.41 -54.10
CA GLU A 858 -28.54 -18.67 -55.09
C GLU A 858 -28.36 -19.50 -56.37
N ILE A 859 -28.29 -18.85 -57.53
CA ILE A 859 -28.10 -19.52 -58.82
C ILE A 859 -26.64 -19.44 -59.25
N LEU A 860 -25.97 -20.60 -59.23
CA LEU A 860 -24.64 -20.78 -59.80
C LEU A 860 -24.77 -21.10 -61.29
N VAL A 861 -24.02 -20.41 -62.15
CA VAL A 861 -23.91 -20.75 -63.59
C VAL A 861 -22.48 -21.18 -63.91
N CYS A 862 -22.35 -22.36 -64.48
CA CYS A 862 -21.10 -22.98 -64.91
C CYS A 862 -21.11 -23.20 -66.42
N SER A 863 -20.22 -22.53 -67.13
CA SER A 863 -20.02 -22.66 -68.57
C SER A 863 -19.00 -23.77 -68.84
N ILE A 864 -19.40 -24.78 -69.60
CA ILE A 864 -18.60 -25.93 -70.01
C ILE A 864 -18.44 -25.92 -71.54
N LEU A 865 -17.26 -26.28 -72.04
CA LEU A 865 -16.93 -26.38 -73.46
C LEU A 865 -16.13 -27.67 -73.70
N ILE A 866 -16.58 -28.47 -74.67
CA ILE A 866 -15.81 -29.61 -75.21
C ILE A 866 -14.88 -29.05 -76.29
N GLU A 867 -13.59 -29.32 -76.18
CA GLU A 867 -12.57 -28.82 -77.10
C GLU A 867 -12.64 -29.49 -78.49
N GLU A 868 -12.06 -28.84 -79.50
CA GLU A 868 -11.96 -29.43 -80.85
C GLU A 868 -10.98 -30.63 -80.85
N GLY A 869 -11.32 -31.69 -81.60
CA GLY A 869 -10.51 -32.90 -81.70
C GLY A 869 -10.84 -34.01 -80.69
N VAL A 870 -11.76 -33.78 -79.74
CA VAL A 870 -12.26 -34.84 -78.86
C VAL A 870 -13.07 -35.86 -79.68
N LEU A 871 -12.80 -37.16 -79.47
CA LEU A 871 -13.38 -38.25 -80.26
C LEU A 871 -14.91 -38.35 -80.08
N ALA A 872 -15.64 -38.45 -81.19
CA ALA A 872 -17.08 -38.70 -81.18
C ALA A 872 -17.46 -39.99 -80.44
N ASN A 873 -18.57 -39.94 -79.69
CA ASN A 873 -19.04 -41.00 -78.78
C ASN A 873 -18.12 -41.30 -77.58
N SER A 874 -17.16 -40.43 -77.27
CA SER A 874 -16.53 -40.43 -75.93
C SER A 874 -17.44 -39.72 -74.91
N GLU A 875 -17.24 -40.02 -73.63
CA GLU A 875 -17.95 -39.41 -72.50
C GLU A 875 -16.93 -38.80 -71.49
N PRO A 876 -16.27 -37.68 -71.83
CA PRO A 876 -15.47 -36.93 -70.86
C PRO A 876 -16.32 -36.41 -69.68
N GLU A 877 -15.70 -36.30 -68.51
CA GLU A 877 -16.37 -35.99 -67.23
C GLU A 877 -15.98 -34.62 -66.67
N PHE A 878 -16.92 -33.97 -65.98
CA PHE A 878 -16.65 -32.82 -65.14
C PHE A 878 -17.32 -32.95 -63.76
N SER A 879 -16.65 -32.40 -62.75
CA SER A 879 -17.11 -32.37 -61.35
C SER A 879 -17.14 -30.94 -60.85
N LEU A 880 -18.34 -30.45 -60.56
CA LEU A 880 -18.56 -29.21 -59.82
C LEU A 880 -18.24 -29.44 -58.34
N ARG A 881 -17.50 -28.50 -57.72
CA ARG A 881 -17.16 -28.50 -56.30
C ARG A 881 -17.43 -27.12 -55.69
N LEU A 882 -18.20 -27.07 -54.61
CA LEU A 882 -18.31 -25.92 -53.71
C LEU A 882 -17.41 -26.17 -52.51
N ILE A 883 -16.54 -25.23 -52.17
CA ILE A 883 -15.55 -25.36 -51.09
C ILE A 883 -15.65 -24.16 -50.15
N ASP A 884 -15.84 -24.43 -48.85
CA ASP A 884 -15.65 -23.45 -47.77
C ASP A 884 -14.92 -24.13 -46.60
N GLY A 885 -13.68 -23.72 -46.34
CA GLY A 885 -12.82 -24.37 -45.34
C GLY A 885 -12.57 -25.86 -45.61
N THR A 886 -13.13 -26.72 -44.76
CA THR A 886 -13.09 -28.19 -44.88
C THR A 886 -14.30 -28.80 -45.56
N ASP A 887 -15.38 -28.02 -45.72
CA ASP A 887 -16.66 -28.52 -46.22
C ASP A 887 -16.68 -28.46 -47.75
N VAL A 888 -16.99 -29.61 -48.37
CA VAL A 888 -16.93 -29.77 -49.83
C VAL A 888 -18.19 -30.48 -50.33
N VAL A 889 -18.99 -29.76 -51.12
CA VAL A 889 -20.17 -30.31 -51.81
C VAL A 889 -19.80 -30.56 -53.27
N THR A 890 -20.01 -31.76 -53.79
CA THR A 890 -19.63 -32.14 -55.16
C THR A 890 -20.76 -32.75 -55.98
N SER A 891 -20.75 -32.51 -57.29
CA SER A 891 -21.63 -33.15 -58.26
C SER A 891 -20.88 -33.42 -59.57
N SER A 892 -20.97 -34.66 -60.09
CA SER A 892 -20.15 -35.15 -61.22
C SER A 892 -21.03 -35.66 -62.35
N HIS A 893 -20.70 -35.29 -63.59
CA HIS A 893 -21.48 -35.59 -64.81
C HIS A 893 -20.56 -35.86 -66.01
N SER A 894 -20.98 -36.75 -66.91
CA SER A 894 -20.32 -37.00 -68.20
C SER A 894 -21.07 -36.34 -69.36
N LEU A 895 -20.36 -36.01 -70.44
CA LEU A 895 -20.93 -35.39 -71.65
C LEU A 895 -20.60 -36.23 -72.89
N LEU A 896 -21.59 -36.93 -73.45
CA LEU A 896 -21.43 -37.71 -74.69
C LEU A 896 -21.16 -36.79 -75.89
N VAL A 897 -20.03 -36.95 -76.59
CA VAL A 897 -19.60 -36.08 -77.70
C VAL A 897 -20.28 -36.43 -79.03
N GLU A 898 -20.84 -35.43 -79.71
CA GLU A 898 -21.53 -35.57 -81.00
C GLU A 898 -20.60 -35.94 -82.18
N ALA A 899 -21.12 -36.72 -83.13
CA ALA A 899 -20.40 -37.24 -84.29
C ALA A 899 -20.55 -36.37 -85.56
N ILE A 900 -19.59 -35.48 -85.79
CA ILE A 900 -19.56 -34.54 -86.92
C ILE A 900 -18.59 -35.03 -88.00
N ARG A 901 -18.99 -35.01 -89.27
CA ARG A 901 -18.15 -35.32 -90.45
C ARG A 901 -17.99 -34.08 -91.32
N ALA A 902 -16.78 -33.54 -91.42
CA ALA A 902 -16.51 -32.35 -92.21
C ALA A 902 -15.04 -32.28 -92.64
N ILE A 903 -14.78 -31.74 -93.84
CA ILE A 903 -13.42 -31.47 -94.33
C ILE A 903 -13.24 -30.01 -94.77
N SER A 904 -11.97 -29.59 -94.84
CA SER A 904 -11.53 -28.38 -95.52
C SER A 904 -10.58 -28.74 -96.66
N TRP A 905 -10.67 -28.01 -97.79
CA TRP A 905 -9.75 -28.12 -98.92
C TRP A 905 -8.86 -26.90 -98.97
N ASN A 906 -7.56 -27.10 -99.19
CA ASN A 906 -6.59 -26.04 -99.42
C ASN A 906 -5.80 -26.35 -100.71
N ILE A 907 -6.08 -25.58 -101.77
CA ILE A 907 -5.47 -25.74 -103.10
C ILE A 907 -4.95 -24.37 -103.57
N PRO A 908 -3.63 -24.18 -103.73
CA PRO A 908 -3.07 -22.91 -104.18
C PRO A 908 -3.24 -22.68 -105.69
N ASP A 909 -3.49 -21.44 -106.13
CA ASP A 909 -3.69 -21.06 -107.54
C ASP A 909 -2.55 -21.52 -108.47
N GLN A 910 -2.90 -22.12 -109.62
CA GLN A 910 -1.93 -22.68 -110.58
C GLN A 910 -2.12 -22.19 -112.02
N THR A 911 -1.02 -21.71 -112.61
CA THR A 911 -0.88 -21.51 -114.06
C THR A 911 -0.20 -22.71 -114.72
N PHE A 912 -0.60 -23.02 -115.96
CA PHE A 912 -0.10 -24.18 -116.71
C PHE A 912 0.48 -23.79 -118.07
N GLU A 913 1.45 -24.57 -118.55
CA GLU A 913 2.02 -24.45 -119.89
C GLU A 913 1.54 -25.63 -120.76
N ILE A 914 1.15 -25.35 -122.00
CA ILE A 914 0.68 -26.34 -122.98
C ILE A 914 1.66 -27.52 -123.09
N ASN A 915 1.14 -28.74 -123.07
CA ASN A 915 1.88 -29.98 -123.21
C ASN A 915 2.98 -30.25 -122.16
N LYS A 916 3.09 -29.45 -121.10
CA LYS A 916 3.90 -29.78 -119.91
C LYS A 916 3.02 -30.38 -118.81
N LEU A 917 3.56 -31.38 -118.13
CA LEU A 917 2.97 -31.96 -116.92
C LEU A 917 3.36 -31.08 -115.72
N LYS A 918 2.40 -30.76 -114.84
CA LYS A 918 2.63 -30.01 -113.61
C LYS A 918 1.93 -30.72 -112.44
N THR A 919 2.65 -30.92 -111.34
CA THR A 919 2.06 -31.39 -110.07
C THR A 919 1.38 -30.22 -109.35
N VAL A 920 0.26 -30.51 -108.69
CA VAL A 920 -0.48 -29.61 -107.81
C VAL A 920 -0.73 -30.36 -106.51
N ASP A 921 -0.40 -29.73 -105.39
CA ASP A 921 -0.57 -30.30 -104.06
C ASP A 921 -1.97 -29.90 -103.56
N VAL A 922 -2.77 -30.90 -103.17
CA VAL A 922 -4.12 -30.70 -102.60
C VAL A 922 -4.09 -31.11 -101.15
N GLU A 923 -4.14 -30.14 -100.23
CA GLU A 923 -4.25 -30.41 -98.80
C GLU A 923 -5.73 -30.57 -98.39
N ILE A 924 -6.00 -31.60 -97.59
CA ILE A 924 -7.33 -31.97 -97.09
C ILE A 924 -7.24 -32.17 -95.58
N THR A 925 -7.94 -31.35 -94.81
CA THR A 925 -7.95 -31.43 -93.34
C THR A 925 -9.29 -31.96 -92.83
N ASN A 926 -9.28 -32.91 -91.89
CA ASN A 926 -10.48 -33.35 -91.18
C ASN A 926 -10.84 -32.33 -90.09
N ILE A 927 -11.93 -31.60 -90.30
CA ILE A 927 -12.49 -30.63 -89.33
C ILE A 927 -13.74 -31.18 -88.62
N GLY A 928 -14.01 -32.49 -88.75
CA GLY A 928 -15.04 -33.21 -88.00
C GLY A 928 -14.46 -33.95 -86.77
N SER A 929 -15.35 -34.52 -85.95
CA SER A 929 -15.02 -35.33 -84.76
C SER A 929 -14.97 -36.85 -85.03
N VAL A 930 -15.08 -37.27 -86.30
CA VAL A 930 -15.06 -38.67 -86.75
C VAL A 930 -13.93 -38.88 -87.76
N ALA A 931 -13.19 -39.99 -87.65
CA ALA A 931 -12.19 -40.39 -88.64
C ALA A 931 -12.82 -40.63 -90.02
N LEU A 932 -12.16 -40.17 -91.09
CA LEU A 932 -12.70 -40.22 -92.45
C LEU A 932 -11.80 -41.07 -93.35
N SER A 933 -12.38 -42.12 -93.94
CA SER A 933 -11.71 -42.98 -94.93
C SER A 933 -12.49 -43.00 -96.24
N HIS A 934 -11.94 -42.38 -97.30
CA HIS A 934 -12.61 -42.18 -98.59
C HIS A 934 -11.60 -42.25 -99.75
N GLN A 935 -12.05 -42.58 -100.96
CA GLN A 935 -11.21 -42.46 -102.17
C GLN A 935 -11.47 -41.12 -102.87
N ILE A 936 -10.41 -40.34 -103.09
CA ILE A 936 -10.42 -39.05 -103.80
C ILE A 936 -10.61 -39.31 -105.30
N ARG A 937 -11.41 -38.47 -105.96
CA ARG A 937 -11.58 -38.46 -107.42
C ARG A 937 -11.51 -37.04 -107.94
N ALA A 938 -10.93 -36.88 -109.13
CA ALA A 938 -10.89 -35.61 -109.82
C ALA A 938 -11.20 -35.79 -111.31
N MET A 939 -11.79 -34.75 -111.91
CA MET A 939 -12.11 -34.69 -113.32
C MET A 939 -11.51 -33.40 -113.91
N PRO A 940 -10.62 -33.50 -114.91
CA PRO A 940 -10.06 -32.33 -115.57
C PRO A 940 -11.06 -31.71 -116.57
N PRO A 941 -10.78 -30.48 -117.06
CA PRO A 941 -11.48 -29.92 -118.21
C PRO A 941 -11.40 -30.82 -119.46
N GLU A 942 -12.37 -30.66 -120.36
CA GLU A 942 -12.32 -31.31 -121.68
C GLU A 942 -11.05 -30.89 -122.44
N GLY A 943 -10.35 -31.85 -123.04
CA GLY A 943 -9.04 -31.63 -123.69
C GLY A 943 -7.82 -31.60 -122.74
N TRP A 944 -7.99 -31.83 -121.43
CA TRP A 944 -6.88 -31.93 -120.48
C TRP A 944 -6.77 -33.35 -119.90
N SER A 945 -5.57 -33.74 -119.45
CA SER A 945 -5.34 -35.03 -118.78
C SER A 945 -4.89 -34.83 -117.33
N LEU A 946 -5.44 -35.61 -116.40
CA LEU A 946 -5.12 -35.62 -114.97
C LEU A 946 -4.81 -37.05 -114.51
N THR A 947 -3.77 -37.20 -113.70
CA THR A 947 -3.39 -38.45 -113.02
C THR A 947 -2.97 -38.15 -111.59
N PHE A 948 -3.38 -38.98 -110.63
CA PHE A 948 -2.87 -38.94 -109.26
C PHE A 948 -1.43 -39.47 -109.22
N ALA A 949 -0.58 -38.94 -108.33
CA ALA A 949 0.74 -39.51 -108.06
C ALA A 949 0.66 -40.73 -107.12
N GLY A 950 -0.33 -40.74 -106.21
CA GLY A 950 -0.65 -41.86 -105.31
C GLY A 950 -1.80 -42.75 -105.80
N ASP A 951 -2.36 -43.53 -104.89
CA ASP A 951 -3.56 -44.35 -105.12
C ASP A 951 -4.88 -43.60 -104.84
N GLY A 952 -4.79 -42.34 -104.37
CA GLY A 952 -5.92 -41.46 -104.10
C GLY A 952 -6.75 -41.87 -102.89
N VAL A 953 -6.17 -42.57 -101.91
CA VAL A 953 -6.85 -42.94 -100.66
C VAL A 953 -6.62 -41.85 -99.60
N LEU A 954 -7.71 -41.33 -99.05
CA LEU A 954 -7.72 -40.45 -97.89
C LEU A 954 -8.10 -41.25 -96.64
N ASP A 955 -7.25 -41.27 -95.63
CA ASP A 955 -7.53 -41.83 -94.30
C ASP A 955 -6.97 -40.88 -93.24
N ILE A 956 -7.84 -40.11 -92.57
CA ILE A 956 -7.46 -39.01 -91.67
C ILE A 956 -8.29 -38.97 -90.38
N GLN A 957 -7.60 -38.86 -89.24
CA GLN A 957 -8.21 -38.65 -87.93
C GLN A 957 -8.72 -37.20 -87.77
N PRO A 958 -9.63 -36.91 -86.81
CA PRO A 958 -10.00 -35.55 -86.43
C PRO A 958 -8.78 -34.64 -86.21
N GLY A 959 -8.74 -33.49 -86.88
CA GLY A 959 -7.63 -32.52 -86.81
C GLY A 959 -6.40 -32.85 -87.69
N GLU A 960 -6.41 -33.98 -88.42
CA GLU A 960 -5.30 -34.40 -89.28
C GLU A 960 -5.44 -33.84 -90.72
N SER A 961 -4.31 -33.43 -91.32
CA SER A 961 -4.18 -33.04 -92.74
C SER A 961 -3.50 -34.13 -93.56
N HIS A 962 -4.04 -34.44 -94.73
CA HIS A 962 -3.39 -35.24 -95.79
C HIS A 962 -3.13 -34.38 -97.02
N ILE A 963 -2.04 -34.64 -97.74
CA ILE A 963 -1.69 -33.95 -98.99
C ILE A 963 -1.69 -34.96 -100.14
N GLU A 964 -2.52 -34.73 -101.15
CA GLU A 964 -2.61 -35.53 -102.36
C GLU A 964 -2.01 -34.78 -103.55
N GLU A 965 -0.99 -35.35 -104.20
CA GLU A 965 -0.35 -34.78 -105.39
C GLU A 965 -1.11 -35.19 -106.67
N ILE A 966 -1.72 -34.21 -107.36
CA ILE A 966 -2.35 -34.43 -108.67
C ILE A 966 -1.50 -33.84 -109.81
N GLN A 967 -1.22 -34.65 -110.82
CA GLN A 967 -0.45 -34.26 -112.00
C GLN A 967 -1.40 -33.93 -113.16
N ILE A 968 -1.35 -32.68 -113.63
CA ILE A 968 -2.24 -32.14 -114.66
C ILE A 968 -1.39 -31.74 -115.88
N LYS A 969 -1.88 -32.07 -117.08
CA LYS A 969 -1.28 -31.68 -118.36
C LYS A 969 -2.35 -31.12 -119.31
N PRO A 970 -2.31 -29.83 -119.69
CA PRO A 970 -3.09 -29.29 -120.79
C PRO A 970 -2.63 -29.84 -122.14
N LEU A 971 -3.57 -30.20 -123.01
CA LEU A 971 -3.27 -30.60 -124.40
C LEU A 971 -3.72 -29.55 -125.44
N GLU A 972 -4.61 -28.62 -125.05
CA GLU A 972 -5.15 -27.55 -125.90
C GLU A 972 -5.13 -26.18 -125.18
N GLU A 973 -5.25 -25.08 -125.93
CA GLU A 973 -5.34 -23.72 -125.39
C GLU A 973 -6.77 -23.43 -124.91
N SER A 974 -7.01 -23.60 -123.61
CA SER A 974 -8.30 -23.35 -122.99
C SER A 974 -8.20 -22.92 -121.52
N SER A 975 -9.31 -22.42 -121.00
CA SER A 975 -9.54 -22.28 -119.56
C SER A 975 -10.65 -23.26 -119.16
N GLY A 976 -10.59 -23.78 -117.93
CA GLY A 976 -11.58 -24.74 -117.46
C GLY A 976 -11.54 -24.92 -115.95
N ILE A 977 -12.44 -25.77 -115.45
CA ILE A 977 -12.57 -26.09 -114.02
C ILE A 977 -12.13 -27.54 -113.81
N VAL A 978 -11.28 -27.77 -112.80
CA VAL A 978 -11.02 -29.10 -112.24
C VAL A 978 -11.99 -29.29 -111.08
N LYS A 979 -12.79 -30.35 -111.14
CA LYS A 979 -13.64 -30.78 -110.02
C LYS A 979 -12.95 -31.91 -109.27
N ILE A 980 -12.82 -31.79 -107.95
CA ILE A 980 -12.26 -32.80 -107.05
C ILE A 980 -13.26 -33.12 -105.93
N TRP A 981 -13.41 -34.40 -105.57
CA TRP A 981 -14.38 -34.83 -104.57
C TRP A 981 -14.00 -36.15 -103.89
N LEU A 982 -14.55 -36.36 -102.69
CA LEU A 982 -14.55 -37.67 -102.03
C LEU A 982 -15.62 -38.57 -102.65
N SER A 983 -15.24 -39.72 -103.19
CA SER A 983 -16.21 -40.69 -103.68
C SER A 983 -17.03 -41.27 -102.53
N SER A 984 -18.35 -41.32 -102.72
CA SER A 984 -19.36 -41.64 -101.68
C SER A 984 -19.42 -40.69 -100.48
N GLY A 985 -18.64 -39.60 -100.44
CA GLY A 985 -18.54 -38.71 -99.28
C GLY A 985 -19.72 -37.77 -99.00
N GLN A 986 -20.94 -38.06 -99.49
CA GLN A 986 -22.10 -37.16 -99.36
C GLN A 986 -22.51 -36.88 -97.90
N GLU A 987 -22.07 -37.72 -96.96
CA GLU A 987 -22.23 -37.57 -95.51
C GLU A 987 -21.15 -36.69 -94.84
N VAL A 988 -20.17 -36.20 -95.61
CA VAL A 988 -19.10 -35.31 -95.15
C VAL A 988 -19.38 -33.90 -95.65
N SER A 989 -19.40 -32.93 -94.74
CA SER A 989 -19.52 -31.52 -95.13
C SER A 989 -18.32 -31.08 -95.97
N ASN A 990 -18.58 -30.34 -97.05
CA ASN A 990 -17.62 -29.94 -98.09
C ASN A 990 -16.92 -31.10 -98.84
N PHE A 991 -17.59 -32.24 -99.09
CA PHE A 991 -16.97 -33.38 -99.78
C PHE A 991 -16.50 -33.14 -101.23
N GLU A 992 -16.87 -32.02 -101.87
CA GLU A 992 -16.43 -31.64 -103.22
C GLU A 992 -15.93 -30.19 -103.29
N HIS A 993 -15.00 -29.93 -104.21
CA HIS A 993 -14.41 -28.62 -104.48
C HIS A 993 -14.15 -28.44 -105.99
N GLU A 994 -14.17 -27.19 -106.46
CA GLU A 994 -13.95 -26.83 -107.85
C GLU A 994 -12.97 -25.66 -107.94
N PHE A 995 -11.89 -25.81 -108.70
CA PHE A 995 -10.88 -24.76 -108.90
C PHE A 995 -10.57 -24.56 -110.38
N SER A 996 -10.20 -23.33 -110.76
CA SER A 996 -9.98 -22.93 -112.16
C SER A 996 -8.53 -23.17 -112.61
N VAL A 997 -8.36 -23.57 -113.88
CA VAL A 997 -7.05 -23.77 -114.52
C VAL A 997 -6.98 -23.05 -115.86
N THR A 998 -5.83 -22.44 -116.17
CA THR A 998 -5.63 -21.59 -117.36
C THR A 998 -4.23 -21.74 -117.97
N THR A 999 -4.14 -21.65 -119.30
CA THR A 999 -2.87 -21.54 -120.06
C THR A 999 -2.57 -20.10 -120.49
N ASN A 1000 -1.36 -19.60 -120.26
CA ASN A 1000 -0.94 -18.22 -120.57
C ASN A 1000 0.05 -18.13 -121.74
N ASN A 1001 -0.04 -17.08 -122.58
CA ASN A 1001 1.14 -16.57 -123.31
C ASN A 1001 1.12 -15.06 -123.65
N LEU A 1002 1.92 -14.31 -122.88
CA LEU A 1002 2.67 -13.05 -123.12
C LEU A 1002 2.17 -11.91 -124.06
N ASN A 1003 2.21 -10.69 -123.46
CA ASN A 1003 2.45 -9.33 -124.01
C ASN A 1003 1.28 -8.38 -124.40
N THR A 1004 1.49 -7.10 -124.00
CA THR A 1004 0.89 -5.79 -124.39
C THR A 1004 -0.36 -5.23 -123.68
N ASP A 1005 -0.26 -3.91 -123.44
CA ASP A 1005 -1.08 -2.99 -122.61
C ASP A 1005 -2.54 -2.74 -123.06
N GLY A 1006 -3.43 -2.26 -122.17
CA GLY A 1006 -4.77 -1.82 -122.63
C GLY A 1006 -5.89 -1.34 -121.66
N ILE A 1007 -5.60 -0.57 -120.60
CA ILE A 1007 -6.47 0.46 -119.94
C ILE A 1007 -8.03 0.33 -119.88
N SER A 1008 -8.57 0.41 -118.65
CA SER A 1008 -9.93 0.83 -118.21
C SER A 1008 -11.12 -0.15 -118.40
N SER A 1009 -12.18 -0.18 -117.57
CA SER A 1009 -12.67 0.85 -116.62
C SER A 1009 -13.49 0.30 -115.41
N ASN A 1010 -13.36 0.99 -114.26
CA ASN A 1010 -14.32 1.22 -113.13
C ASN A 1010 -15.27 0.13 -112.59
N GLY A 1011 -15.26 -0.06 -111.26
CA GLY A 1011 -16.48 -0.33 -110.47
C GLY A 1011 -16.31 -1.17 -109.19
N ASP A 1012 -15.96 -0.52 -108.07
CA ASP A 1012 -16.16 -0.92 -106.65
C ASP A 1012 -15.69 -2.32 -106.14
N GLY A 1013 -15.18 -2.50 -104.92
CA GLY A 1013 -14.84 -1.58 -103.84
C GLY A 1013 -14.22 -2.31 -102.63
N ASN A 1014 -13.40 -1.62 -101.83
CA ASN A 1014 -12.83 -2.02 -100.53
C ASN A 1014 -12.20 -3.43 -100.37
N SER A 1015 -10.86 -3.50 -100.25
CA SER A 1015 -10.22 -3.90 -98.97
C SER A 1015 -8.70 -3.65 -98.92
N LEU A 1016 -8.18 -3.59 -97.68
CA LEU A 1016 -6.81 -3.89 -97.22
C LEU A 1016 -5.65 -2.88 -97.32
N ILE A 1017 -4.89 -2.86 -96.22
CA ILE A 1017 -3.54 -2.27 -95.95
C ILE A 1017 -3.54 -0.72 -95.96
N GLY A 1018 -3.29 -0.02 -94.85
CA GLY A 1018 -2.21 -0.19 -93.87
C GLY A 1018 -1.21 0.95 -94.11
N ILE A 1019 -1.01 1.90 -93.20
CA ILE A 1019 -0.03 1.89 -92.10
C ILE A 1019 -0.24 3.19 -91.30
N SER A 1020 -0.30 3.12 -89.97
CA SER A 1020 0.15 4.16 -89.00
C SER A 1020 -0.59 4.02 -87.66
N ILE A 1021 0.10 3.50 -86.64
CA ILE A 1021 0.05 3.79 -85.20
C ILE A 1021 0.67 2.57 -84.51
N PHE A 1022 1.98 2.66 -84.24
CA PHE A 1022 2.75 1.63 -83.54
C PHE A 1022 3.33 2.26 -82.26
N ALA A 1023 2.45 2.89 -81.46
CA ALA A 1023 2.81 3.62 -80.23
C ALA A 1023 1.59 3.96 -79.33
N LEU A 1024 0.63 3.03 -79.17
CA LEU A 1024 -0.39 3.06 -78.11
C LEU A 1024 -0.97 1.64 -77.96
N ILE A 1025 -1.55 1.29 -76.80
CA ILE A 1025 -2.01 -0.07 -76.44
C ILE A 1025 -0.86 -1.05 -76.06
N MET A 1026 0.05 -0.59 -75.19
CA MET A 1026 0.83 -1.45 -74.27
C MET A 1026 0.93 -0.82 -72.85
N ILE A 1027 -0.02 0.07 -72.50
CA ILE A 1027 -0.03 0.85 -71.24
C ILE A 1027 -1.44 0.84 -70.56
N ILE A 1028 -2.39 0.00 -71.01
CA ILE A 1028 -3.78 -0.05 -70.47
C ILE A 1028 -4.14 -1.44 -69.89
N LEU A 1029 -3.17 -2.34 -69.70
CA LEU A 1029 -3.41 -3.70 -69.16
C LEU A 1029 -2.48 -4.10 -67.99
N THR A 1030 -1.78 -3.14 -67.39
CA THR A 1030 -0.90 -3.33 -66.22
C THR A 1030 -1.23 -2.40 -65.04
N SER A 1031 -2.32 -1.62 -65.13
CA SER A 1031 -2.67 -0.54 -64.20
C SER A 1031 -4.06 -0.67 -63.53
N LEU A 1032 -4.67 -1.86 -63.59
CA LEU A 1032 -5.95 -2.15 -62.91
C LEU A 1032 -5.94 -3.40 -62.00
N ILE A 1033 -4.77 -4.03 -61.78
CA ILE A 1033 -4.60 -5.19 -60.88
C ILE A 1033 -3.69 -4.84 -59.67
N ILE A 1034 -3.35 -3.56 -59.48
CA ILE A 1034 -2.63 -3.08 -58.28
C ILE A 1034 -3.36 -1.86 -57.69
N LEU A 1035 -4.61 -2.05 -57.22
CA LEU A 1035 -5.25 -1.15 -56.25
C LEU A 1035 -6.52 -1.73 -55.57
N GLN A 1036 -6.53 -3.03 -55.22
CA GLN A 1036 -7.55 -3.56 -54.29
C GLN A 1036 -7.08 -4.67 -53.33
N VAL A 1037 -5.76 -4.83 -53.15
CA VAL A 1037 -5.17 -5.64 -52.05
C VAL A 1037 -4.36 -4.74 -51.11
N LYS A 1038 -5.08 -3.86 -50.40
CA LYS A 1038 -4.59 -3.24 -49.16
C LYS A 1038 -5.71 -2.76 -48.23
N SER A 1039 -6.51 -3.71 -47.76
CA SER A 1039 -7.23 -3.58 -46.49
C SER A 1039 -7.17 -4.90 -45.72
N ASN A 1040 -6.32 -4.91 -44.70
CA ASN A 1040 -6.33 -5.77 -43.51
C ASN A 1040 -6.56 -7.29 -43.65
N LYS A 1041 -5.44 -8.02 -43.71
CA LYS A 1041 -5.13 -9.29 -43.00
C LYS A 1041 -3.59 -9.40 -42.96
N ASN A 1042 -2.89 -9.73 -41.88
CA ASN A 1042 -3.25 -10.31 -40.58
C ASN A 1042 -2.49 -9.62 -39.43
N ASN A 1043 -2.92 -9.84 -38.18
CA ASN A 1043 -2.06 -10.56 -37.22
C ASN A 1043 -2.82 -11.05 -35.97
N SER A 1044 -3.08 -12.35 -35.93
CA SER A 1044 -3.24 -13.19 -34.74
C SER A 1044 -2.94 -14.63 -35.21
N HIS A 1045 -2.32 -15.55 -34.45
CA HIS A 1045 -1.81 -15.55 -33.08
C HIS A 1045 -0.47 -16.33 -33.00
N ASN A 1046 0.34 -16.08 -31.96
CA ASN A 1046 0.52 -17.10 -30.92
C ASN A 1046 1.09 -16.53 -29.60
N HIS A 1047 0.78 -17.25 -28.52
CA HIS A 1047 1.22 -17.12 -27.12
C HIS A 1047 2.67 -16.59 -26.91
N SER A 1048 3.02 -15.84 -25.86
CA SER A 1048 2.34 -15.44 -24.59
C SER A 1048 3.00 -14.14 -24.03
N ALA A 1049 2.65 -13.51 -22.88
CA ALA A 1049 1.74 -13.84 -21.77
C ALA A 1049 1.21 -12.58 -21.02
N GLN A 1050 0.32 -12.81 -20.05
CA GLN A 1050 -0.05 -12.01 -18.85
C GLN A 1050 -0.63 -10.57 -18.93
N ASP A 1051 -1.74 -10.45 -18.19
CA ASP A 1051 -2.25 -9.37 -17.30
C ASP A 1051 -2.89 -8.07 -17.83
N SER A 1052 -4.21 -7.98 -17.58
CA SER A 1052 -5.02 -6.88 -16.99
C SER A 1052 -4.96 -5.43 -17.58
N SER A 1053 -6.02 -4.61 -17.63
CA SER A 1053 -7.45 -4.71 -17.25
C SER A 1053 -8.30 -3.58 -17.92
N PHE A 1054 -9.63 -3.64 -17.72
CA PHE A 1054 -10.71 -2.62 -17.85
C PHE A 1054 -10.31 -1.10 -17.86
N SER A 1055 -11.06 -0.13 -18.42
CA SER A 1055 -12.30 -0.09 -19.25
C SER A 1055 -12.68 1.36 -19.70
N ASN A 1056 -13.75 1.46 -20.51
CA ASN A 1056 -14.77 2.54 -20.54
C ASN A 1056 -14.68 3.79 -21.48
N VAL A 1057 -15.90 4.32 -21.70
CA VAL A 1057 -16.34 5.34 -22.66
C VAL A 1057 -16.44 6.73 -21.99
N GLY A 1058 -16.36 7.84 -22.75
CA GLY A 1058 -16.55 9.21 -22.25
C GLY A 1058 -18.03 9.60 -22.01
N PRO A 1059 -18.45 10.89 -22.08
CA PRO A 1059 -17.68 12.11 -22.37
C PRO A 1059 -18.03 13.34 -21.46
N HIS A 1060 -17.62 14.55 -21.91
CA HIS A 1060 -18.10 15.91 -21.54
C HIS A 1060 -17.44 16.75 -20.41
N GLN A 1061 -16.79 17.83 -20.89
CA GLN A 1061 -16.90 19.25 -20.47
C GLN A 1061 -16.45 19.76 -19.07
N SER A 1062 -15.42 20.61 -19.17
CA SER A 1062 -15.37 22.01 -18.71
C SER A 1062 -14.89 22.38 -17.28
N ASN A 1063 -13.88 23.27 -17.32
CA ASN A 1063 -13.65 24.43 -16.44
C ASN A 1063 -13.05 24.27 -15.02
N MET A 1064 -11.96 25.05 -14.87
CA MET A 1064 -11.57 25.90 -13.72
C MET A 1064 -10.65 25.35 -12.62
N TYR A 1065 -9.59 26.15 -12.38
CA TYR A 1065 -8.75 26.33 -11.18
C TYR A 1065 -8.28 25.08 -10.41
N GLN A 1066 -7.01 24.67 -10.44
CA GLN A 1066 -5.79 25.39 -9.99
C GLN A 1066 -5.70 25.56 -8.45
N GLN A 1067 -5.49 24.44 -7.75
CA GLN A 1067 -4.65 24.27 -6.55
C GLN A 1067 -3.87 22.96 -6.82
N ASN A 1068 -2.54 22.98 -6.94
CA ASN A 1068 -1.50 23.14 -5.92
C ASN A 1068 -1.31 21.89 -5.06
N HIS A 1069 -0.05 21.41 -5.05
CA HIS A 1069 0.56 20.75 -3.89
C HIS A 1069 0.64 21.75 -2.72
#